data_AF-A0A5C4LYE9-F1
#
_entry.id   AF-A0A5C4LYE9-F1
#
_cell.length_a   1.000
_cell.length_b   1.000
_cell.length_c   1.000
_cell.angle_alpha   90.00
_cell.angle_beta   90.00
_cell.angle_gamma   90.00
#
_symmetry.space_group_name_H-M   'P 1'
#
loop_
_entity.id
_entity.type
_entity.pdbx_description
1 polymer ?
#
loop_
_entity_poly.entity_id
_entity_poly.type
_entity_poly.pdbx_seq_one_letter_code
_entity_poly.pdbx_strand_id
1 'polypeptide(L)'
;MRTSGIHLRKFEGHVTIIDTPTTRTTHVDHRSRLVDSLNGGTPYAVAFGGQGSPWLEPLSELLRTFALGSSMHALCADADTRLEPVRAELARLPFAFTPLAWADALAVAESAASDDAPETPDAELLAQPAISVPGILLAQLAGLQALALQGVDPAETPPTAVVSHSQGVLAAEVLAGRNAVDVLALARLVGAGIQVAAQRAGLLGDTMLAVRRVDPAEVERLLSAIDGIDVDVALRNGRRTVVLSGPAADLVTVQRRFEAEAKAQAALRERKVTGGSPFAPVFETLDPRAAFHHHGLRPAADLVAAWAQTCGLDPEWARDVATRAVIAPGDWVAALESALDSGPEWILDLGPGNLASLLADYEATARGVGLLAPATREGHRALTTPGAAPRRREAWASFAPKPVTLPDGRTVLETRFTRLTGRSPILLAGMTPTTVDPAIVAAAANAGFWAELAGGGQVTESIFSQNVGRLDDLLDDGRTYAFNALYLDPYLWKMQLGQQRLVQRARAAGSAVDAVVVSAGIPELPDAVALVEELRESGISYVVFKPGTVKQIREVLAIAREVAPVPIVVHVEGGKAGGHHSWEDLDDLLLTTYAQLRAQDNVVVCVGGGIGTPDAASAYLTGAWARRHGYPAMPLDGILIGTAAMAALEATTSPQVKQRLVDTPGTPEWVGAGRADAGMASGRSQLGADIHEIDNAASRAGRLLDEVAGDTEAALERRDEIIAAIAPTAKPYFGDVAEMTYAAWLTRFAELAHTDGWLDVTLRDRFHAMVQRAEARLAPQDHGTIPTLFADASDVEDPHATLATLLSSYPAATEVTLHPADVPFLVEVCRRPGKPVPFVPVLDGDVRRWYRSDSLWQAHDARYDADAVCIIPGTVAVAGITQVDEPVADLLRRFEDETVDDVLTAGALTSRVAGRRRVDAADDVLGLVLAAPDVSWAGRTVRNPVHRLGADWVIVEPSRAEHAETGAVLRTEGETAVLEVDLGGRRTLTLRLQVADAADGGAPLVSADDAVAAMRSLASVAAGDALPEMDGDVARATATWSGDLGSDHAAVSSGPLVPGARPAPDALVGLAWPAVFAVLSHAQGDGAVPLVEGMLDLVHLDHAITLAGDLPRESTPLAVEAHLVDVTDAGVGRG
;
A
#
# COMPACT_ATOMS: atom_id res chain seq x y z
N MET A 1 -66.69 25.22 15.03
CA MET A 1 -66.62 26.03 16.26
C MET A 1 -65.37 25.58 17.02
N ARG A 2 -64.43 26.50 17.26
CA ARG A 2 -63.22 26.40 18.11
C ARG A 2 -62.03 25.53 17.64
N THR A 3 -61.08 26.29 17.10
CA THR A 3 -59.62 26.20 17.09
C THR A 3 -58.93 25.65 18.33
N SER A 4 -57.90 24.82 18.10
CA SER A 4 -56.67 24.63 18.88
C SER A 4 -55.82 23.60 18.09
N GLY A 5 -54.64 23.87 17.52
CA GLY A 5 -53.54 24.71 17.97
C GLY A 5 -52.37 23.79 18.39
N ILE A 6 -51.79 23.05 17.44
CA ILE A 6 -50.64 22.16 17.69
C ILE A 6 -49.37 22.97 17.42
N HIS A 7 -48.58 23.20 18.48
CA HIS A 7 -47.27 23.85 18.41
C HIS A 7 -46.24 22.95 17.71
N LEU A 8 -45.94 23.27 16.45
CA LEU A 8 -44.67 22.90 15.82
C LEU A 8 -43.58 23.79 16.41
N ARG A 9 -42.78 23.25 17.34
CA ARG A 9 -41.50 23.86 17.72
C ARG A 9 -40.52 23.65 16.58
N LYS A 10 -40.34 24.67 15.74
CA LYS A 10 -39.12 24.85 14.96
C LYS A 10 -37.96 24.94 15.93
N PHE A 11 -37.10 23.93 15.94
CA PHE A 11 -35.74 24.08 16.47
C PHE A 11 -34.92 24.73 15.35
N GLU A 12 -34.91 26.07 15.33
CA GLU A 12 -33.85 26.83 14.68
C GLU A 12 -32.59 26.67 15.54
N GLY A 13 -31.87 25.58 15.33
CA GLY A 13 -30.51 25.42 15.84
C GLY A 13 -29.59 26.27 14.98
N HIS A 14 -29.17 27.41 15.50
CA HIS A 14 -28.05 28.15 14.94
C HIS A 14 -26.80 27.25 14.96
N VAL A 15 -26.46 26.67 13.81
CA VAL A 15 -25.16 26.07 13.55
C VAL A 15 -24.15 27.19 13.69
N THR A 16 -23.47 27.22 14.84
CA THR A 16 -22.43 28.19 15.10
C THR A 16 -21.19 27.67 14.36
N ILE A 17 -20.94 28.24 13.19
CA ILE A 17 -19.68 28.04 12.45
C ILE A 17 -18.59 28.66 13.31
N ILE A 18 -17.75 27.81 13.90
CA ILE A 18 -16.58 28.25 14.65
C ILE A 18 -15.42 28.32 13.67
N ASP A 19 -15.02 29.53 13.29
CA ASP A 19 -13.70 29.77 12.70
C ASP A 19 -12.66 29.23 13.70
N THR A 20 -12.00 28.14 13.33
CA THR A 20 -11.07 27.46 14.22
C THR A 20 -9.73 28.18 14.20
N PRO A 21 -9.10 28.45 15.36
CA PRO A 21 -7.74 28.94 15.41
C PRO A 21 -6.82 27.89 14.77
N THR A 22 -5.93 28.36 13.90
CA THR A 22 -4.84 27.59 13.29
C THR A 22 -4.28 26.56 14.25
N THR A 23 -4.33 25.30 13.83
CA THR A 23 -3.62 24.18 14.42
C THR A 23 -2.18 24.62 14.62
N ARG A 24 -1.76 24.83 15.87
CA ARG A 24 -0.35 24.98 16.20
C ARG A 24 0.33 23.70 15.73
N THR A 25 0.97 23.75 14.57
CA THR A 25 2.11 22.89 14.30
C THR A 25 3.06 23.10 15.45
N THR A 26 3.18 22.09 16.32
CA THR A 26 4.23 22.03 17.32
C THR A 26 5.53 21.89 16.55
N HIS A 27 6.05 23.01 16.04
CA HIS A 27 7.48 23.13 15.77
C HIS A 27 8.14 22.91 17.13
N VAL A 28 8.60 21.68 17.36
CA VAL A 28 9.62 21.44 18.37
C VAL A 28 10.79 22.29 17.92
N ASP A 29 11.07 23.36 18.65
CA ASP A 29 12.26 24.16 18.43
C ASP A 29 13.46 23.24 18.70
N HIS A 30 13.98 22.62 17.63
CA HIS A 30 15.10 21.68 17.65
C HIS A 30 16.40 22.30 18.21
N ARG A 31 16.35 23.56 18.64
CA ARG A 31 17.45 24.30 19.30
C ARG A 31 17.41 24.20 20.83
N SER A 32 16.37 23.61 21.44
CA SER A 32 16.25 23.43 22.89
C SER A 32 16.67 22.03 23.36
N ARG A 33 17.07 21.88 24.63
CA ARG A 33 17.39 20.58 25.23
C ARG A 33 16.10 19.95 25.75
N LEU A 34 16.00 18.62 25.69
CA LEU A 34 14.83 17.91 26.22
C LEU A 34 14.67 18.13 27.73
N VAL A 35 15.77 18.17 28.49
CA VAL A 35 15.73 18.53 29.92
C VAL A 35 15.03 19.86 30.19
N ASP A 36 15.26 20.88 29.35
CA ASP A 36 14.62 22.19 29.51
C ASP A 36 13.11 22.11 29.21
N SER A 37 12.71 21.25 28.26
CA SER A 37 11.30 21.01 27.92
C SER A 37 10.56 20.26 29.03
N LEU A 38 11.19 19.21 29.60
CA LEU A 38 10.63 18.44 30.72
C LEU A 38 10.42 19.33 31.95
N ASN A 39 11.42 20.13 32.33
CA ASN A 39 11.31 21.11 33.41
C ASN A 39 10.34 22.25 33.08
N GLY A 40 10.16 22.54 31.79
CA GLY A 40 9.19 23.52 31.28
C GLY A 40 7.73 23.02 31.29
N GLY A 41 7.47 21.79 31.74
CA GLY A 41 6.13 21.23 31.91
C GLY A 41 5.70 20.24 30.83
N THR A 42 6.60 19.77 29.96
CA THR A 42 6.29 18.64 29.06
C THR A 42 6.01 17.39 29.91
N PRO A 43 4.82 16.77 29.80
CA PRO A 43 4.46 15.64 30.63
C PRO A 43 5.30 14.41 30.27
N TYR A 44 5.80 13.71 31.28
CA TYR A 44 6.56 12.48 31.11
C TYR A 44 6.12 11.42 32.11
N ALA A 45 6.40 10.17 31.82
CA ALA A 45 6.27 9.05 32.72
C ALA A 45 7.64 8.42 32.98
N VAL A 46 7.77 7.69 34.09
CA VAL A 46 8.97 6.93 34.43
C VAL A 46 8.68 5.44 34.31
N ALA A 47 9.56 4.70 33.65
CA ALA A 47 9.52 3.26 33.56
C ALA A 47 10.69 2.63 34.32
N PHE A 48 10.41 1.56 35.08
CA PHE A 48 11.45 0.75 35.74
C PHE A 48 11.44 -0.68 35.17
N GLY A 49 12.59 -1.08 34.61
CA GLY A 49 12.80 -2.44 34.10
C GLY A 49 12.88 -3.52 35.21
N GLY A 50 12.62 -4.77 34.83
CA GLY A 50 12.61 -5.92 35.73
C GLY A 50 13.92 -6.72 35.77
N GLN A 51 13.79 -8.02 36.07
CA GLN A 51 14.86 -9.01 36.07
C GLN A 51 15.30 -9.42 34.65
N GLY A 52 16.47 -10.04 34.53
CA GLY A 52 16.94 -10.65 33.28
C GLY A 52 17.76 -9.74 32.35
N SER A 53 18.26 -8.60 32.86
CA SER A 53 19.25 -7.76 32.17
C SER A 53 20.52 -7.59 33.02
N PRO A 54 21.71 -7.48 32.41
CA PRO A 54 22.94 -7.17 33.14
C PRO A 54 22.80 -5.87 33.92
N TRP A 55 23.23 -5.85 35.18
CA TRP A 55 23.03 -4.68 36.07
C TRP A 55 24.33 -4.12 36.65
N LEU A 56 25.36 -4.95 36.82
CA LEU A 56 26.61 -4.53 37.46
C LEU A 56 27.42 -3.56 36.56
N GLU A 57 27.52 -3.86 35.27
CA GLU A 57 28.16 -3.00 34.28
C GLU A 57 27.47 -1.62 34.17
N PRO A 58 26.14 -1.54 33.92
CA PRO A 58 25.42 -0.26 33.94
C PRO A 58 25.58 0.51 35.26
N LEU A 59 25.55 -0.19 36.40
CA LEU A 59 25.78 0.45 37.71
C LEU A 59 27.18 1.06 37.79
N SER A 60 28.23 0.30 37.46
CA SER A 60 29.62 0.78 37.49
C SER A 60 29.80 2.01 36.59
N GLU A 61 29.19 1.98 35.40
CA GLU A 61 29.19 3.10 34.49
C GLU A 61 28.50 4.36 35.06
N LEU A 62 27.32 4.21 35.67
CA LEU A 62 26.60 5.30 36.33
C LEU A 62 27.41 5.92 37.48
N LEU A 63 28.00 5.07 38.32
CA LEU A 63 28.85 5.50 39.44
C LEU A 63 30.01 6.37 38.96
N ARG A 64 30.69 5.94 37.89
CA ARG A 64 31.82 6.67 37.31
C ARG A 64 31.39 7.95 36.60
N THR A 65 30.28 7.91 35.86
CA THR A 65 29.83 9.03 35.02
C THR A 65 29.27 10.18 35.84
N PHE A 66 28.54 9.88 36.93
CA PHE A 66 27.86 10.88 37.76
C PHE A 66 28.47 11.03 39.16
N ALA A 67 29.64 10.40 39.40
CA ALA A 67 30.35 10.43 40.69
C ALA A 67 29.48 10.02 41.90
N LEU A 68 28.61 9.02 41.71
CA LEU A 68 27.62 8.56 42.71
C LEU A 68 28.19 7.59 43.76
N GLY A 69 29.49 7.33 43.73
CA GLY A 69 30.14 6.35 44.60
C GLY A 69 29.85 6.58 46.09
N SER A 70 30.06 7.81 46.60
CA SER A 70 29.88 8.09 48.03
C SER A 70 28.43 7.97 48.51
N SER A 71 27.46 8.43 47.71
CA SER A 71 26.03 8.35 48.04
C SER A 71 25.53 6.91 48.03
N MET A 72 25.95 6.10 47.05
CA MET A 72 25.60 4.69 46.99
C MET A 72 26.26 3.87 48.12
N HIS A 73 27.50 4.18 48.50
CA HIS A 73 28.15 3.56 49.67
C HIS A 73 27.40 3.85 50.97
N ALA A 74 26.98 5.09 51.19
CA ALA A 74 26.18 5.45 52.36
C ALA A 74 24.83 4.71 52.36
N LEU A 75 24.14 4.67 51.22
CA LEU A 75 22.86 3.97 51.07
C LEU A 75 22.99 2.46 51.38
N CYS A 76 24.02 1.79 50.87
CA CYS A 76 24.28 0.39 51.17
C CYS A 76 24.59 0.16 52.65
N ALA A 77 25.43 1.01 53.27
CA ALA A 77 25.81 0.89 54.68
C ALA A 77 24.61 1.13 55.62
N ASP A 78 23.75 2.08 55.29
CA ASP A 78 22.52 2.34 56.05
C ASP A 78 21.52 1.18 55.91
N ALA A 79 21.41 0.58 54.71
CA ALA A 79 20.60 -0.61 54.50
C ALA A 79 21.17 -1.84 55.24
N ASP A 80 22.49 -2.02 55.28
CA ASP A 80 23.16 -3.05 56.10
C ASP A 80 22.83 -2.86 57.59
N THR A 81 22.91 -1.61 58.07
CA THR A 81 22.57 -1.26 59.46
C THR A 81 21.11 -1.59 59.78
N ARG A 82 20.19 -1.33 58.84
CA ARG A 82 18.77 -1.68 58.96
C ARG A 82 18.53 -3.19 59.06
N LEU A 83 19.36 -3.98 58.37
CA LEU A 83 19.26 -5.44 58.28
C LEU A 83 20.04 -6.19 59.37
N GLU A 84 20.73 -5.47 60.26
CA GLU A 84 21.48 -6.08 61.38
C GLU A 84 20.70 -7.13 62.18
N PRO A 85 19.40 -6.92 62.53
CA PRO A 85 18.64 -7.88 63.32
C PRO A 85 18.45 -9.25 62.67
N VAL A 86 18.57 -9.34 61.34
CA VAL A 86 18.38 -10.59 60.56
C VAL A 86 19.67 -11.02 59.84
N ARG A 87 20.83 -10.45 60.21
CA ARG A 87 22.12 -10.77 59.60
C ARG A 87 22.42 -12.27 59.66
N ALA A 88 22.07 -12.94 60.76
CA ALA A 88 22.32 -14.37 60.96
C ALA A 88 21.46 -15.24 60.03
N GLU A 89 20.26 -14.80 59.68
CA GLU A 89 19.37 -15.44 58.71
C GLU A 89 19.89 -15.27 57.29
N LEU A 90 20.29 -14.04 56.92
CA LEU A 90 20.83 -13.72 55.60
C LEU A 90 22.18 -14.42 55.34
N ALA A 91 23.04 -14.53 56.35
CA ALA A 91 24.34 -15.20 56.26
C ALA A 91 24.26 -16.72 56.03
N ARG A 92 23.06 -17.32 56.08
CA ARG A 92 22.85 -18.74 55.72
C ARG A 92 22.91 -18.97 54.22
N LEU A 93 22.75 -17.91 53.42
CA LEU A 93 22.96 -17.97 51.99
C LEU A 93 24.46 -17.89 51.68
N PRO A 94 24.98 -18.65 50.72
CA PRO A 94 26.40 -18.68 50.39
C PRO A 94 26.87 -17.43 49.60
N PHE A 95 26.04 -16.39 49.50
CA PHE A 95 26.25 -15.25 48.63
C PHE A 95 26.53 -13.99 49.45
N ALA A 96 27.72 -13.42 49.29
CA ALA A 96 28.02 -12.08 49.81
C ALA A 96 27.50 -11.03 48.83
N PHE A 97 26.77 -10.02 49.32
CA PHE A 97 26.30 -8.90 48.50
C PHE A 97 27.21 -7.69 48.71
N THR A 98 28.20 -7.51 47.84
CA THR A 98 29.16 -6.39 47.87
C THR A 98 29.21 -5.66 46.52
N PRO A 99 28.09 -5.10 46.05
CA PRO A 99 27.94 -4.59 44.68
C PRO A 99 28.91 -3.48 44.31
N LEU A 100 29.25 -2.61 45.27
CA LEU A 100 30.14 -1.46 45.03
C LEU A 100 31.60 -1.89 44.89
N ALA A 101 32.04 -2.88 45.67
CA ALA A 101 33.38 -3.47 45.52
C ALA A 101 33.52 -4.16 44.16
N TRP A 102 32.46 -4.81 43.67
CA TRP A 102 32.45 -5.42 42.34
C TRP A 102 32.47 -4.37 41.22
N ALA A 103 31.73 -3.28 41.38
CA ALA A 103 31.72 -2.17 40.43
C ALA A 103 33.11 -1.50 40.34
N ASP A 104 33.78 -1.32 41.48
CA ASP A 104 35.16 -0.81 41.56
C ASP A 104 36.15 -1.78 40.90
N ALA A 105 36.03 -3.08 41.17
CA ALA A 105 36.86 -4.11 40.55
C ALA A 105 36.73 -4.12 39.02
N LEU A 106 35.49 -3.99 38.52
CA LEU A 106 35.20 -3.90 37.09
C LEU A 106 35.84 -2.64 36.45
N ALA A 107 35.72 -1.48 37.10
CA ALA A 107 36.31 -0.23 36.61
C ALA A 107 37.86 -0.29 36.55
N VAL A 108 38.48 -0.98 37.52
CA VAL A 108 39.93 -1.23 37.54
C VAL A 108 40.33 -2.19 36.41
N ALA A 109 39.56 -3.26 36.19
CA ALA A 109 39.81 -4.23 35.13
C ALA A 109 39.73 -3.61 33.72
N GLU A 110 38.76 -2.73 33.46
CA GLU A 110 38.64 -2.01 32.18
C GLU A 110 39.81 -1.03 31.93
N SER A 111 40.44 -0.53 33.00
CA SER A 111 41.52 0.47 32.93
C SER A 111 42.93 -0.14 32.88
N ALA A 112 43.07 -1.43 33.20
CA ALA A 112 44.37 -2.10 33.34
C ALA A 112 44.61 -3.12 32.21
N ALA A 113 45.74 -3.01 31.50
CA ALA A 113 46.20 -4.02 30.54
C ALA A 113 46.91 -5.22 31.22
N SER A 114 46.45 -5.61 32.42
CA SER A 114 47.18 -6.48 33.35
C SER A 114 46.38 -7.72 33.72
N ASP A 115 47.06 -8.88 33.76
CA ASP A 115 46.54 -10.16 34.24
C ASP A 115 46.27 -10.19 35.77
N ASP A 116 46.57 -9.11 36.53
CA ASP A 116 46.37 -8.99 37.98
C ASP A 116 45.10 -8.19 38.37
N ALA A 117 44.15 -8.00 37.44
CA ALA A 117 42.89 -7.32 37.75
C ALA A 117 42.06 -8.09 38.80
N PRO A 118 41.41 -7.41 39.77
CA PRO A 118 40.57 -8.06 40.76
C PRO A 118 39.44 -8.87 40.10
N GLU A 119 39.23 -10.11 40.55
CA GLU A 119 38.19 -10.98 40.02
C GLU A 119 36.80 -10.37 40.20
N THR A 120 36.06 -10.25 39.10
CA THR A 120 34.65 -9.88 39.11
C THR A 120 33.78 -11.13 39.26
N PRO A 121 32.62 -11.05 39.94
CA PRO A 121 31.67 -12.16 39.99
C PRO A 121 31.28 -12.66 38.60
N ASP A 122 31.12 -13.96 38.45
CA ASP A 122 30.57 -14.50 37.22
C ASP A 122 29.07 -14.15 37.06
N ALA A 123 28.57 -14.30 35.84
CA ALA A 123 27.20 -13.99 35.50
C ALA A 123 26.18 -14.87 36.26
N GLU A 124 26.56 -16.11 36.59
CA GLU A 124 25.68 -17.06 37.30
C GLU A 124 25.43 -16.60 38.74
N LEU A 125 26.45 -16.08 39.43
CA LEU A 125 26.32 -15.48 40.75
C LEU A 125 25.52 -14.17 40.68
N LEU A 126 25.81 -13.31 39.69
CA LEU A 126 25.11 -12.03 39.53
C LEU A 126 23.63 -12.17 39.21
N ALA A 127 23.22 -13.31 38.64
CA ALA A 127 21.84 -13.63 38.32
C ALA A 127 21.05 -14.22 39.50
N GLN A 128 21.71 -14.74 40.55
CA GLN A 128 21.01 -15.31 41.72
C GLN A 128 20.06 -14.29 42.36
N PRO A 129 18.80 -14.62 42.66
CA PRO A 129 17.81 -13.69 43.23
C PRO A 129 18.30 -12.89 44.44
N ALA A 130 19.09 -13.51 45.32
CA ALA A 130 19.66 -12.85 46.50
C ALA A 130 20.64 -11.71 46.15
N ILE A 131 21.18 -11.71 44.93
CA ILE A 131 22.15 -10.74 44.41
C ILE A 131 21.50 -9.82 43.38
N SER A 132 20.79 -10.39 42.40
CA SER A 132 20.21 -9.64 41.27
C SER A 132 19.09 -8.70 41.70
N VAL A 133 18.20 -9.10 42.61
CA VAL A 133 17.07 -8.25 43.07
C VAL A 133 17.57 -6.95 43.70
N PRO A 134 18.40 -6.99 44.76
CA PRO A 134 18.93 -5.75 45.34
C PRO A 134 19.94 -5.04 44.42
N GLY A 135 20.68 -5.75 43.56
CA GLY A 135 21.62 -5.16 42.62
C GLY A 135 20.95 -4.30 41.55
N ILE A 136 19.88 -4.81 40.93
CA ILE A 136 19.10 -4.07 39.93
C ILE A 136 18.40 -2.87 40.57
N LEU A 137 17.82 -3.03 41.77
CA LEU A 137 17.27 -1.87 42.48
C LEU A 137 18.35 -0.81 42.74
N LEU A 138 19.54 -1.21 43.19
CA LEU A 138 20.64 -0.26 43.42
C LEU A 138 21.01 0.52 42.14
N ALA A 139 21.04 -0.16 40.99
CA ALA A 139 21.23 0.49 39.69
C ALA A 139 20.10 1.48 39.35
N GLN A 140 18.84 1.14 39.64
CA GLN A 140 17.69 2.03 39.44
C GLN A 140 17.74 3.27 40.35
N LEU A 141 18.14 3.10 41.61
CA LEU A 141 18.33 4.21 42.55
C LEU A 141 19.49 5.12 42.12
N ALA A 142 20.58 4.56 41.61
CA ALA A 142 21.66 5.32 40.99
C ALA A 142 21.16 6.07 39.75
N GLY A 143 20.31 5.45 38.93
CA GLY A 143 19.66 6.07 37.77
C GLY A 143 18.76 7.26 38.14
N LEU A 144 17.98 7.14 39.22
CA LEU A 144 17.19 8.25 39.77
C LEU A 144 18.06 9.43 40.21
N GLN A 145 19.17 9.16 40.92
CA GLN A 145 20.11 10.21 41.31
C GLN A 145 20.83 10.82 40.10
N ALA A 146 21.19 10.00 39.11
CA ALA A 146 21.78 10.46 37.86
C ALA A 146 20.81 11.39 37.11
N LEU A 147 19.53 11.03 37.01
CA LEU A 147 18.51 11.87 36.36
C LEU A 147 18.39 13.24 37.04
N ALA A 148 18.39 13.28 38.38
CA ALA A 148 18.39 14.53 39.14
C ALA A 148 19.65 15.38 38.85
N LEU A 149 20.84 14.76 38.79
CA LEU A 149 22.09 15.44 38.42
C LEU A 149 22.12 15.90 36.95
N GLN A 150 21.41 15.22 36.07
CA GLN A 150 21.21 15.63 34.68
C GLN A 150 20.24 16.81 34.55
N GLY A 151 19.54 17.18 35.62
CA GLY A 151 18.69 18.35 35.73
C GLY A 151 17.19 18.05 35.71
N VAL A 152 16.75 16.79 35.78
CA VAL A 152 15.35 16.43 35.96
C VAL A 152 15.21 15.74 37.31
N ASP A 153 14.73 16.44 38.34
CA ASP A 153 14.44 15.81 39.63
C ASP A 153 12.96 15.42 39.70
N PRO A 154 12.62 14.11 39.75
CA PRO A 154 11.23 13.66 39.90
C PRO A 154 10.54 14.18 41.17
N ALA A 155 11.27 14.64 42.19
CA ALA A 155 10.69 15.27 43.37
C ALA A 155 10.27 16.73 43.12
N GLU A 156 10.98 17.46 42.26
CA GLU A 156 10.66 18.85 41.90
C GLU A 156 9.69 18.91 40.71
N THR A 157 9.89 18.04 39.72
CA THR A 157 9.08 17.92 38.50
C THR A 157 8.49 16.51 38.45
N PRO A 158 7.35 16.24 39.11
CA PRO A 158 6.82 14.88 39.25
C PRO A 158 6.37 14.29 37.90
N PRO A 159 6.61 12.99 37.65
CA PRO A 159 6.09 12.33 36.47
C PRO A 159 4.56 12.20 36.54
N THR A 160 3.93 12.19 35.37
CA THR A 160 2.47 11.98 35.23
C THR A 160 2.04 10.55 35.56
N ALA A 161 2.93 9.58 35.33
CA ALA A 161 2.73 8.18 35.69
C ALA A 161 4.07 7.49 35.97
N VAL A 162 4.02 6.42 36.76
CA VAL A 162 5.14 5.50 36.99
C VAL A 162 4.67 4.10 36.58
N VAL A 163 5.43 3.45 35.72
CA VAL A 163 5.15 2.10 35.23
C VAL A 163 6.31 1.17 35.59
N SER A 164 5.99 -0.03 36.07
CA SER A 164 6.98 -0.95 36.64
C SER A 164 6.85 -2.34 36.04
N HIS A 165 7.96 -2.87 35.53
CA HIS A 165 8.05 -4.23 35.02
C HIS A 165 8.61 -5.14 36.10
N SER A 166 7.88 -6.20 36.48
CA SER A 166 8.32 -7.18 37.49
C SER A 166 8.85 -6.47 38.74
N GLN A 167 10.11 -6.70 39.12
CA GLN A 167 10.70 -6.12 40.32
C GLN A 167 10.89 -4.59 40.30
N GLY A 168 10.74 -3.93 39.14
CA GLY A 168 10.78 -2.46 39.04
C GLY A 168 9.75 -1.77 39.93
N VAL A 169 8.78 -2.52 40.48
CA VAL A 169 7.88 -2.09 41.54
C VAL A 169 8.64 -1.58 42.77
N LEU A 170 9.79 -2.19 43.11
CA LEU A 170 10.61 -1.75 44.25
C LEU A 170 11.08 -0.30 44.08
N ALA A 171 11.61 0.06 42.91
CA ALA A 171 12.07 1.43 42.65
C ALA A 171 10.91 2.44 42.63
N ALA A 172 9.73 2.04 42.15
CA ALA A 172 8.53 2.89 42.16
C ALA A 172 8.09 3.28 43.57
N GLU A 173 8.33 2.45 44.60
CA GLU A 173 8.03 2.80 46.00
C GLU A 173 8.82 4.05 46.46
N VAL A 174 10.03 4.28 45.94
CA VAL A 174 10.81 5.49 46.25
C VAL A 174 10.16 6.73 45.65
N LEU A 175 9.69 6.66 44.40
CA LEU A 175 8.91 7.76 43.79
C LEU A 175 7.55 7.97 44.47
N ALA A 176 6.98 6.92 45.08
CA ALA A 176 5.80 7.03 45.94
C ALA A 176 6.10 7.61 47.34
N GLY A 177 7.34 8.02 47.61
CA GLY A 177 7.76 8.70 48.84
C GLY A 177 8.32 7.79 49.93
N ARG A 178 8.58 6.50 49.64
CA ARG A 178 9.27 5.62 50.60
C ARG A 178 10.76 5.95 50.69
N ASN A 179 11.34 5.71 51.86
CA ASN A 179 12.77 5.93 52.08
C ASN A 179 13.59 4.91 51.29
N ALA A 180 14.53 5.38 50.46
CA ALA A 180 15.39 4.53 49.63
C ALA A 180 16.19 3.47 50.43
N VAL A 181 16.60 3.78 51.67
CA VAL A 181 17.28 2.82 52.58
C VAL A 181 16.35 1.65 52.92
N ASP A 182 15.09 1.94 53.28
CA ASP A 182 14.11 0.93 53.65
C ASP A 182 13.73 0.07 52.43
N VAL A 183 13.63 0.67 51.24
CA VAL A 183 13.36 -0.05 49.98
C VAL A 183 14.52 -0.95 49.59
N LEU A 184 15.78 -0.48 49.71
CA LEU A 184 16.96 -1.31 49.44
C LEU A 184 17.10 -2.44 50.46
N ALA A 185 16.82 -2.18 51.74
CA ALA A 185 16.76 -3.21 52.76
C ALA A 185 15.69 -4.27 52.43
N LEU A 186 14.49 -3.84 52.03
CA LEU A 186 13.42 -4.73 51.60
C LEU A 186 13.83 -5.56 50.37
N ALA A 187 14.46 -4.97 49.35
CA ALA A 187 14.91 -5.71 48.17
C ALA A 187 15.90 -6.83 48.51
N ARG A 188 16.79 -6.61 49.49
CA ARG A 188 17.68 -7.67 50.00
C ARG A 188 16.91 -8.79 50.70
N LEU A 189 15.90 -8.45 51.50
CA LEU A 189 15.01 -9.44 52.11
C LEU A 189 14.23 -10.23 51.05
N VAL A 190 13.70 -9.54 50.03
CA VAL A 190 12.95 -10.14 48.92
C VAL A 190 13.84 -11.10 48.13
N GLY A 191 15.03 -10.67 47.70
CA GLY A 191 15.98 -11.53 47.00
C GLY A 191 16.35 -12.78 47.80
N ALA A 192 16.68 -12.62 49.09
CA ALA A 192 16.97 -13.73 49.98
C ALA A 192 15.77 -14.65 50.22
N GLY A 193 14.57 -14.07 50.35
CA GLY A 193 13.33 -14.80 50.60
C GLY A 193 12.94 -15.68 49.41
N ILE A 194 13.05 -15.13 48.20
CA ILE A 194 12.88 -15.86 46.94
C ILE A 194 13.92 -16.96 46.83
N GLN A 195 15.20 -16.68 47.08
CA GLN A 195 16.26 -17.70 47.00
C GLN A 195 15.91 -18.92 47.88
N VAL A 196 15.47 -18.67 49.11
CA VAL A 196 15.11 -19.74 50.06
C VAL A 196 13.83 -20.46 49.61
N ALA A 197 12.79 -19.74 49.23
CA ALA A 197 11.52 -20.34 48.84
C ALA A 197 11.64 -21.14 47.54
N ALA A 198 12.32 -20.59 46.54
CA ALA A 198 12.58 -21.23 45.26
C ALA A 198 13.42 -22.50 45.43
N GLN A 199 14.47 -22.46 46.27
CA GLN A 199 15.27 -23.65 46.59
C GLN A 199 14.42 -24.76 47.23
N ARG A 200 13.47 -24.41 48.11
CA ARG A 200 12.56 -25.37 48.76
C ARG A 200 11.54 -25.98 47.79
N ALA A 201 11.12 -25.20 46.80
CA ALA A 201 10.12 -25.60 45.82
C ALA A 201 10.72 -26.21 44.53
N GLY A 202 12.04 -26.22 44.37
CA GLY A 202 12.69 -26.68 43.13
C GLY A 202 12.53 -25.70 41.96
N LEU A 203 12.39 -24.41 42.26
CA LEU A 203 12.11 -23.32 41.31
C LEU A 203 13.35 -22.44 41.04
N LEU A 204 14.55 -23.02 41.11
CA LEU A 204 15.81 -22.36 40.75
C LEU A 204 16.38 -22.92 39.44
N GLY A 205 17.20 -22.12 38.76
CA GLY A 205 17.81 -22.45 37.47
C GLY A 205 16.97 -21.96 36.29
N ASP A 206 16.98 -22.72 35.20
CA ASP A 206 16.32 -22.38 33.93
C ASP A 206 14.80 -22.54 34.02
N THR A 207 14.17 -21.62 34.75
CA THR A 207 12.80 -21.75 35.28
C THR A 207 11.85 -20.68 34.74
N MET A 208 12.30 -19.93 33.73
CA MET A 208 11.48 -18.98 32.99
C MET A 208 11.72 -19.11 31.49
N LEU A 209 10.64 -19.18 30.71
CA LEU A 209 10.67 -19.38 29.26
C LEU A 209 9.82 -18.31 28.58
N ALA A 210 10.44 -17.43 27.80
CA ALA A 210 9.71 -16.51 26.94
C ALA A 210 9.19 -17.25 25.69
N VAL A 211 7.90 -17.06 25.40
CA VAL A 211 7.22 -17.56 24.20
C VAL A 211 6.74 -16.36 23.40
N ARG A 212 7.33 -16.17 22.22
CA ARG A 212 7.13 -14.99 21.36
C ARG A 212 6.38 -15.36 20.08
N ARG A 213 5.76 -14.37 19.45
CA ARG A 213 4.99 -14.46 18.18
C ARG A 213 3.74 -15.35 18.28
N VAL A 214 3.10 -15.33 19.44
CA VAL A 214 1.91 -16.16 19.71
C VAL A 214 0.81 -15.35 20.34
N ASP A 215 -0.42 -15.79 20.18
CA ASP A 215 -1.55 -15.28 20.96
C ASP A 215 -1.47 -15.76 22.42
N PRO A 216 -1.47 -14.87 23.42
CA PRO A 216 -1.53 -15.27 24.83
C PRO A 216 -2.69 -16.23 25.14
N ALA A 217 -3.87 -16.03 24.53
CA ALA A 217 -5.03 -16.88 24.76
C ALA A 217 -4.82 -18.31 24.23
N GLU A 218 -4.10 -18.45 23.10
CA GLU A 218 -3.74 -19.75 22.54
C GLU A 218 -2.71 -20.46 23.42
N VAL A 219 -1.73 -19.73 23.98
CA VAL A 219 -0.78 -20.27 24.94
C VAL A 219 -1.49 -20.80 26.19
N GLU A 220 -2.41 -20.02 26.76
CA GLU A 220 -3.20 -20.45 27.92
C GLU A 220 -4.02 -21.71 27.62
N ARG A 221 -4.69 -21.75 26.45
CA ARG A 221 -5.46 -22.91 26.00
C ARG A 221 -4.57 -24.15 25.87
N LEU A 222 -3.42 -24.04 25.19
CA LEU A 222 -2.50 -25.15 24.99
C LEU A 222 -1.87 -25.61 26.30
N LEU A 223 -1.52 -24.68 27.20
CA LEU A 223 -0.97 -24.98 28.51
C LEU A 223 -1.97 -25.74 29.38
N SER A 224 -3.24 -25.31 29.39
CA SER A 224 -4.32 -25.97 30.14
C SER A 224 -4.63 -27.40 29.68
N ALA A 225 -4.20 -27.77 28.47
CA ALA A 225 -4.38 -29.10 27.89
C ALA A 225 -3.23 -30.08 28.26
N ILE A 226 -2.26 -29.66 29.06
CA ILE A 226 -1.14 -30.48 29.50
C ILE A 226 -1.36 -30.87 30.96
N ASP A 227 -1.59 -32.17 31.20
CA ASP A 227 -1.76 -32.70 32.55
C ASP A 227 -0.42 -32.84 33.29
N GLY A 228 -0.40 -32.53 34.59
CA GLY A 228 0.69 -32.87 35.50
C GLY A 228 1.94 -31.97 35.42
N ILE A 229 1.81 -30.77 34.85
CA ILE A 229 2.85 -29.73 34.89
C ILE A 229 2.55 -28.67 35.96
N ASP A 230 3.60 -28.09 36.53
CA ASP A 230 3.54 -26.97 37.48
C ASP A 230 4.07 -25.68 36.82
N VAL A 231 3.30 -25.12 35.88
CA VAL A 231 3.72 -23.97 35.06
C VAL A 231 2.63 -22.89 35.04
N ASP A 232 3.02 -21.66 35.36
CA ASP A 232 2.16 -20.48 35.29
C ASP A 232 2.54 -19.58 34.10
N VAL A 233 1.54 -18.88 33.53
CA VAL A 233 1.78 -17.70 32.68
C VAL A 233 2.16 -16.54 33.61
N ALA A 234 3.46 -16.34 33.80
CA ALA A 234 4.04 -15.40 34.75
C ALA A 234 3.91 -13.94 34.30
N LEU A 235 4.27 -13.65 33.05
CA LEU A 235 4.29 -12.29 32.52
C LEU A 235 3.69 -12.22 31.13
N ARG A 236 2.87 -11.20 30.89
CA ARG A 236 2.51 -10.75 29.55
C ARG A 236 3.35 -9.53 29.20
N ASN A 237 4.48 -9.77 28.53
CA ASN A 237 5.47 -8.73 28.19
C ASN A 237 5.10 -7.94 26.93
N GLY A 238 4.14 -8.41 26.15
CA GLY A 238 3.65 -7.72 24.96
C GLY A 238 2.39 -8.42 24.43
N ARG A 239 1.77 -7.84 23.40
CA ARG A 239 0.55 -8.41 22.80
C ARG A 239 0.76 -9.80 22.19
N ARG A 240 1.99 -10.13 21.76
CA ARG A 240 2.37 -11.44 21.19
C ARG A 240 3.56 -12.10 21.90
N THR A 241 3.78 -11.74 23.17
CA THR A 241 4.90 -12.26 23.97
C THR A 241 4.44 -12.52 25.40
N VAL A 242 4.55 -13.77 25.83
CA VAL A 242 4.32 -14.19 27.21
C VAL A 242 5.56 -14.87 27.77
N VAL A 243 5.68 -14.91 29.10
CA VAL A 243 6.73 -15.63 29.81
C VAL A 243 6.08 -16.64 30.72
N LEU A 244 6.48 -17.90 30.57
CA LEU A 244 6.08 -19.01 31.41
C LEU A 244 7.09 -19.14 32.56
N SER A 245 6.61 -19.53 33.74
CA SER A 245 7.45 -19.80 34.92
C SER A 245 7.09 -21.14 35.53
N GLY A 246 8.07 -21.91 36.00
CA GLY A 246 7.86 -23.21 36.62
C GLY A 246 9.15 -24.03 36.70
N PRO A 247 9.10 -25.29 37.17
CA PRO A 247 10.24 -26.19 37.17
C PRO A 247 10.79 -26.40 35.75
N ALA A 248 12.12 -26.44 35.61
CA ALA A 248 12.80 -26.54 34.31
C ALA A 248 12.34 -27.78 33.49
N ALA A 249 12.11 -28.91 34.16
CA ALA A 249 11.64 -30.14 33.50
C ALA A 249 10.24 -29.99 32.89
N ASP A 250 9.37 -29.23 33.54
CA ASP A 250 8.00 -29.00 33.08
C ASP A 250 7.99 -28.00 31.92
N LEU A 251 8.81 -26.94 31.98
CA LEU A 251 9.00 -26.01 30.85
C LEU A 251 9.51 -26.72 29.59
N VAL A 252 10.45 -27.67 29.73
CA VAL A 252 10.90 -28.51 28.60
C VAL A 252 9.76 -29.36 28.04
N THR A 253 8.86 -29.85 28.90
CA THR A 253 7.67 -30.61 28.48
C THR A 253 6.68 -29.74 27.71
N VAL A 254 6.41 -28.53 28.22
CA VAL A 254 5.57 -27.52 27.56
C VAL A 254 6.15 -27.14 26.20
N GLN A 255 7.45 -26.84 26.13
CA GLN A 255 8.13 -26.49 24.88
C GLN A 255 7.95 -27.60 23.83
N ARG A 256 8.23 -28.87 24.19
CA ARG A 256 8.03 -30.01 23.28
C ARG A 256 6.59 -30.15 22.79
N ARG A 257 5.61 -29.90 23.66
CA ARG A 257 4.19 -29.96 23.29
C ARG A 257 3.83 -28.86 22.29
N PHE A 258 4.32 -27.64 22.53
CA PHE A 258 4.09 -26.50 21.64
C PHE A 258 4.80 -26.69 20.30
N GLU A 259 6.03 -27.23 20.28
CA GLU A 259 6.73 -27.59 19.04
C GLU A 259 5.98 -28.66 18.24
N ALA A 260 5.38 -29.65 18.91
CA ALA A 260 4.55 -30.66 18.25
C ALA A 260 3.28 -30.07 17.63
N GLU A 261 2.61 -29.14 18.34
CA GLU A 261 1.45 -28.41 17.83
C GLU A 261 1.83 -27.51 16.64
N ALA A 262 2.93 -26.76 16.76
CA ALA A 262 3.45 -25.92 15.69
C ALA A 262 3.74 -26.74 14.42
N LYS A 263 4.34 -27.93 14.58
CA LYS A 263 4.58 -28.86 13.47
C LYS A 263 3.27 -29.38 12.85
N ALA A 264 2.25 -29.67 13.66
CA ALA A 264 0.96 -30.14 13.19
C ALA A 264 0.24 -29.07 12.36
N GLN A 265 0.20 -27.83 12.85
CA GLN A 265 -0.40 -26.70 12.14
C GLN A 265 0.41 -26.32 10.88
N ALA A 266 1.74 -26.31 10.95
CA ALA A 266 2.59 -26.10 9.78
C ALA A 266 2.32 -27.14 8.68
N ALA A 267 2.13 -28.41 9.05
CA ALA A 267 1.79 -29.46 8.08
C ALA A 267 0.38 -29.27 7.47
N LEU A 268 -0.59 -28.71 8.19
CA LEU A 268 -1.90 -28.34 7.63
C LEU A 268 -1.77 -27.17 6.66
N ARG A 269 -0.95 -26.17 6.99
CA ARG A 269 -0.67 -25.00 6.16
C ARG A 269 0.10 -25.35 4.88
N GLU A 270 1.08 -26.24 4.97
CA GLU A 270 1.86 -26.76 3.81
C GLU A 270 0.96 -27.52 2.84
N ARG A 271 0.03 -28.33 3.37
CA ARG A 271 -0.99 -29.02 2.57
C ARG A 271 -2.12 -28.09 2.08
N LYS A 272 -2.04 -26.78 2.34
CA LYS A 272 -3.04 -25.78 1.96
C LYS A 272 -4.46 -26.13 2.44
N VAL A 273 -4.56 -26.69 3.65
CA VAL A 273 -5.84 -27.00 4.30
C VAL A 273 -6.35 -25.79 5.09
N THR A 274 -5.43 -25.01 5.65
CA THR A 274 -5.69 -23.77 6.38
C THR A 274 -4.83 -22.66 5.79
N GLY A 275 -5.31 -21.42 5.85
CA GLY A 275 -4.49 -20.22 5.60
C GLY A 275 -4.24 -19.43 6.88
N GLY A 276 -3.66 -18.24 6.75
CA GLY A 276 -3.20 -17.44 7.88
C GLY A 276 -1.89 -17.95 8.48
N SER A 277 -1.47 -17.33 9.59
CA SER A 277 -0.25 -17.68 10.30
C SER A 277 -0.47 -18.91 11.18
N PRO A 278 0.28 -20.02 10.98
CA PRO A 278 0.21 -21.15 11.90
C PRO A 278 0.81 -20.75 13.26
N PHE A 279 0.45 -21.48 14.32
CA PHE A 279 1.12 -21.38 15.61
C PHE A 279 2.62 -21.66 15.45
N ALA A 280 3.44 -20.63 15.55
CA ALA A 280 4.88 -20.67 15.28
C ALA A 280 5.67 -19.94 16.37
N PRO A 281 5.67 -20.47 17.61
CA PRO A 281 6.35 -19.85 18.74
C PRO A 281 7.85 -19.76 18.53
N VAL A 282 8.45 -18.68 19.03
CA VAL A 282 9.89 -18.58 19.25
C VAL A 282 10.14 -18.64 20.76
N PHE A 283 10.97 -19.61 21.17
CA PHE A 283 11.32 -19.87 22.56
C PHE A 283 12.65 -19.23 22.92
N GLU A 284 12.71 -18.63 24.09
CA GLU A 284 13.93 -18.06 24.66
C GLU A 284 13.94 -18.33 26.17
N THR A 285 14.88 -19.14 26.64
CA THR A 285 15.09 -19.37 28.07
C THR A 285 15.66 -18.09 28.67
N LEU A 286 14.98 -17.55 29.68
CA LEU A 286 15.44 -16.37 30.39
C LEU A 286 16.35 -16.80 31.56
N ASP A 287 17.33 -15.95 31.91
CA ASP A 287 18.30 -16.26 32.96
C ASP A 287 18.15 -15.45 34.28
N PRO A 288 16.96 -15.36 34.91
CA PRO A 288 16.83 -14.76 36.24
C PRO A 288 17.11 -15.77 37.38
N ARG A 289 17.49 -17.02 37.04
CA ARG A 289 17.82 -18.13 37.96
C ARG A 289 16.74 -18.54 38.97
N ALA A 290 15.53 -17.99 38.89
CA ALA A 290 14.36 -18.41 39.66
C ALA A 290 13.05 -18.25 38.89
N ALA A 291 12.03 -19.02 39.26
CA ALA A 291 10.68 -18.95 38.67
C ALA A 291 9.90 -17.74 39.20
N PHE A 292 10.33 -16.52 38.87
CA PHE A 292 9.61 -15.31 39.27
C PHE A 292 8.16 -15.34 38.79
N HIS A 293 7.26 -14.81 39.59
CA HIS A 293 5.82 -14.77 39.35
C HIS A 293 5.11 -16.13 39.33
N HIS A 294 5.75 -17.17 39.86
CA HIS A 294 5.16 -18.50 40.04
C HIS A 294 4.41 -18.59 41.38
N HIS A 295 3.26 -19.25 41.40
CA HIS A 295 2.45 -19.41 42.62
C HIS A 295 3.18 -20.16 43.75
N GLY A 296 4.15 -21.01 43.42
CA GLY A 296 5.01 -21.71 44.39
C GLY A 296 5.88 -20.78 45.23
N LEU A 297 6.07 -19.51 44.85
CA LEU A 297 6.83 -18.51 45.61
C LEU A 297 6.02 -17.79 46.69
N ARG A 298 4.72 -18.04 46.85
CA ARG A 298 3.88 -17.43 47.92
C ARG A 298 4.50 -17.50 49.32
N PRO A 299 5.15 -18.59 49.77
CA PRO A 299 5.81 -18.64 51.08
C PRO A 299 6.96 -17.64 51.25
N ALA A 300 7.54 -17.13 50.16
CA ALA A 300 8.57 -16.07 50.22
C ALA A 300 8.01 -14.78 50.81
N ALA A 301 6.76 -14.41 50.48
CA ALA A 301 6.14 -13.19 50.97
C ALA A 301 6.00 -13.19 52.50
N ASP A 302 5.64 -14.33 53.09
CA ASP A 302 5.53 -14.50 54.54
C ASP A 302 6.89 -14.46 55.23
N LEU A 303 7.91 -15.05 54.60
CA LEU A 303 9.28 -15.01 55.10
C LEU A 303 9.83 -13.57 55.09
N VAL A 304 9.62 -12.85 54.00
CA VAL A 304 9.99 -11.43 53.85
C VAL A 304 9.28 -10.56 54.89
N ALA A 305 7.98 -10.76 55.10
CA ALA A 305 7.22 -10.03 56.11
C ALA A 305 7.76 -10.25 57.53
N ALA A 306 8.10 -11.50 57.89
CA ALA A 306 8.67 -11.83 59.20
C ALA A 306 10.05 -11.19 59.41
N TRP A 307 10.92 -11.21 58.39
CA TRP A 307 12.21 -10.55 58.46
C TRP A 307 12.08 -9.02 58.51
N ALA A 308 11.17 -8.45 57.71
CA ALA A 308 10.88 -7.03 57.71
C ALA A 308 10.43 -6.55 59.09
N GLN A 309 9.50 -7.28 59.74
CA GLN A 309 9.07 -6.99 61.10
C GLN A 309 10.25 -6.98 62.10
N THR A 310 11.15 -7.96 61.98
CA THR A 310 12.33 -8.08 62.86
C THR A 310 13.31 -6.93 62.66
N CYS A 311 13.43 -6.43 61.44
CA CYS A 311 14.22 -5.25 61.09
C CYS A 311 13.54 -3.93 61.48
N GLY A 312 12.27 -3.94 61.93
CA GLY A 312 11.50 -2.74 62.23
C GLY A 312 10.92 -2.04 61.00
N LEU A 313 10.74 -2.76 59.89
CA LEU A 313 10.00 -2.35 58.70
C LEU A 313 8.54 -2.79 58.84
N ASP A 314 7.64 -2.17 58.08
CA ASP A 314 6.23 -2.56 58.02
C ASP A 314 6.07 -3.93 57.32
N PRO A 315 5.61 -4.99 58.03
CA PRO A 315 5.47 -6.32 57.45
C PRO A 315 4.36 -6.43 56.40
N GLU A 316 3.30 -5.62 56.49
CA GLU A 316 2.20 -5.66 55.51
C GLU A 316 2.66 -5.07 54.19
N TRP A 317 3.33 -3.91 54.25
CA TRP A 317 3.98 -3.30 53.09
C TRP A 317 5.04 -4.22 52.46
N ALA A 318 5.90 -4.83 53.27
CA ALA A 318 6.92 -5.75 52.79
C ALA A 318 6.32 -6.97 52.07
N ARG A 319 5.23 -7.54 52.62
CA ARG A 319 4.50 -8.64 51.99
C ARG A 319 3.88 -8.21 50.66
N ASP A 320 3.20 -7.06 50.65
CA ASP A 320 2.53 -6.53 49.46
C ASP A 320 3.52 -6.26 48.32
N VAL A 321 4.59 -5.52 48.59
CA VAL A 321 5.62 -5.20 47.59
C VAL A 321 6.29 -6.47 47.08
N ALA A 322 6.66 -7.41 47.96
CA ALA A 322 7.22 -8.70 47.54
C ALA A 322 6.24 -9.47 46.64
N THR A 323 4.95 -9.42 46.97
CA THR A 323 3.92 -10.10 46.17
C THR A 323 3.81 -9.48 44.77
N ARG A 324 3.64 -8.15 44.68
CA ARG A 324 3.49 -7.42 43.41
C ARG A 324 4.76 -7.47 42.54
N ALA A 325 5.92 -7.38 43.16
CA ALA A 325 7.20 -7.29 42.45
C ALA A 325 7.60 -8.62 41.78
N VAL A 326 7.37 -9.76 42.44
CA VAL A 326 8.08 -11.01 42.09
C VAL A 326 7.27 -12.30 42.27
N ILE A 327 6.01 -12.25 42.75
CA ILE A 327 5.19 -13.46 43.01
C ILE A 327 3.88 -13.46 42.22
N ALA A 328 3.14 -12.36 42.18
CA ALA A 328 1.89 -12.27 41.43
C ALA A 328 2.18 -12.14 39.92
N PRO A 329 1.37 -12.75 39.03
CA PRO A 329 1.50 -12.55 37.60
C PRO A 329 1.43 -11.07 37.20
N GLY A 330 2.16 -10.68 36.15
CA GLY A 330 2.22 -9.31 35.66
C GLY A 330 1.70 -9.14 34.23
N ASP A 331 0.86 -8.14 33.99
CA ASP A 331 0.48 -7.69 32.65
C ASP A 331 1.14 -6.34 32.36
N TRP A 332 2.27 -6.38 31.64
CA TRP A 332 3.02 -5.18 31.27
C TRP A 332 2.24 -4.31 30.26
N VAL A 333 1.49 -4.95 29.36
CA VAL A 333 0.71 -4.22 28.34
C VAL A 333 -0.37 -3.39 29.04
N ALA A 334 -1.13 -3.99 29.95
CA ALA A 334 -2.17 -3.28 30.68
C ALA A 334 -1.61 -2.15 31.57
N ALA A 335 -0.47 -2.40 32.24
CA ALA A 335 0.21 -1.38 33.04
C ALA A 335 0.69 -0.20 32.18
N LEU A 336 1.24 -0.50 31.00
CA LEU A 336 1.72 0.51 30.07
C LEU A 336 0.57 1.29 29.42
N GLU A 337 -0.52 0.64 29.03
CA GLU A 337 -1.73 1.31 28.53
C GLU A 337 -2.26 2.30 29.58
N SER A 338 -2.35 1.88 30.85
CA SER A 338 -2.79 2.78 31.93
C SER A 338 -1.84 3.97 32.13
N ALA A 339 -0.54 3.79 31.95
CA ALA A 339 0.44 4.88 32.02
C ALA A 339 0.38 5.81 30.79
N LEU A 340 0.12 5.27 29.61
CA LEU A 340 -0.04 6.04 28.38
C LEU A 340 -1.35 6.84 28.38
N ASP A 341 -2.40 6.34 29.02
CA ASP A 341 -3.67 7.04 29.17
C ASP A 341 -3.58 8.27 30.09
N SER A 342 -2.52 8.41 30.90
CA SER A 342 -2.24 9.65 31.65
C SER A 342 -1.66 10.77 30.77
N GLY A 343 -1.45 10.53 29.47
CA GLY A 343 -0.98 11.51 28.50
C GLY A 343 0.50 11.91 28.57
N PRO A 344 1.46 11.02 28.88
CA PRO A 344 2.87 11.37 28.80
C PRO A 344 3.29 11.61 27.35
N GLU A 345 4.13 12.62 27.12
CA GLU A 345 4.80 12.84 25.83
C GLU A 345 6.09 12.01 25.70
N TRP A 346 6.67 11.64 26.84
CA TRP A 346 7.91 10.87 26.97
C TRP A 346 7.82 9.81 28.08
N ILE A 347 8.45 8.65 27.89
CA ILE A 347 8.73 7.67 28.95
C ILE A 347 10.24 7.62 29.17
N LEU A 348 10.66 7.85 30.41
CA LEU A 348 12.05 7.76 30.85
C LEU A 348 12.30 6.40 31.51
N ASP A 349 13.12 5.56 30.89
CA ASP A 349 13.52 4.26 31.43
C ASP A 349 14.72 4.41 32.37
N LEU A 350 14.48 4.12 33.64
CA LEU A 350 15.47 4.19 34.72
C LEU A 350 15.96 2.80 35.16
N GLY A 351 15.73 1.76 34.36
CA GLY A 351 16.32 0.44 34.56
C GLY A 351 17.84 0.40 34.33
N PRO A 352 18.52 -0.69 34.74
CA PRO A 352 19.88 -0.97 34.29
C PRO A 352 19.85 -1.28 32.78
N GLY A 353 20.07 -0.27 31.95
CA GLY A 353 19.97 -0.37 30.48
C GLY A 353 18.69 0.25 29.93
N ASN A 354 18.04 -0.43 28.97
CA ASN A 354 16.87 0.07 28.24
C ASN A 354 15.74 -0.97 28.08
N LEU A 355 15.67 -1.97 28.96
CA LEU A 355 14.72 -3.07 28.86
C LEU A 355 13.26 -2.58 28.82
N ALA A 356 12.88 -1.63 29.67
CA ALA A 356 11.50 -1.15 29.71
C ALA A 356 11.16 -0.37 28.43
N SER A 357 12.11 0.36 27.87
CA SER A 357 11.97 1.01 26.55
C SER A 357 11.74 -0.02 25.44
N LEU A 358 12.53 -1.10 25.41
CA LEU A 358 12.37 -2.17 24.40
C LEU A 358 11.00 -2.85 24.49
N LEU A 359 10.49 -3.07 25.71
CA LEU A 359 9.16 -3.63 25.93
C LEU A 359 8.02 -2.64 25.63
N ALA A 360 8.29 -1.33 25.73
CA ALA A 360 7.30 -0.28 25.50
C ALA A 360 7.22 0.22 24.04
N ASP A 361 8.21 -0.07 23.19
CA ASP A 361 8.35 0.52 21.85
C ASP A 361 7.08 0.47 21.00
N TYR A 362 6.39 -0.67 21.01
CA TYR A 362 5.18 -0.85 20.22
C TYR A 362 4.03 0.06 20.71
N GLU A 363 3.72 0.02 22.01
CA GLU A 363 2.62 0.79 22.58
C GLU A 363 2.91 2.30 22.59
N ALA A 364 4.17 2.67 22.84
CA ALA A 364 4.63 4.05 22.77
C ALA A 364 4.54 4.59 21.34
N THR A 365 4.98 3.81 20.33
CA THR A 365 4.85 4.17 18.92
C THR A 365 3.39 4.41 18.53
N ALA A 366 2.47 3.53 18.96
CA ALA A 366 1.06 3.67 18.64
C ALA A 366 0.44 4.99 19.15
N ARG A 367 0.93 5.49 20.28
CA ARG A 367 0.47 6.74 20.92
C ARG A 367 1.34 7.96 20.58
N GLY A 368 2.39 7.81 19.77
CA GLY A 368 3.34 8.89 19.46
C GLY A 368 4.20 9.35 20.65
N VAL A 369 4.39 8.47 21.64
CA VAL A 369 5.16 8.75 22.86
C VAL A 369 6.63 8.45 22.63
N GLY A 370 7.51 9.37 23.04
CA GLY A 370 8.96 9.19 22.93
C GLY A 370 9.51 8.28 24.02
N LEU A 371 10.50 7.44 23.68
CA LEU A 371 11.20 6.59 24.64
C LEU A 371 12.64 7.09 24.82
N LEU A 372 13.11 7.12 26.07
CA LEU A 372 14.46 7.53 26.39
C LEU A 372 14.97 6.79 27.62
N ALA A 373 16.19 6.24 27.56
CA ALA A 373 16.86 5.61 28.70
C ALA A 373 17.99 6.51 29.23
N PRO A 374 17.69 7.54 30.06
CA PRO A 374 18.66 8.58 30.45
C PRO A 374 19.84 8.07 31.31
N ALA A 375 19.70 6.87 31.89
CA ALA A 375 20.76 6.19 32.62
C ALA A 375 21.88 5.62 31.70
N THR A 376 21.70 5.64 30.39
CA THR A 376 22.72 5.23 29.40
C THR A 376 23.49 6.45 28.86
N ARG A 377 24.70 6.24 28.30
CA ARG A 377 25.44 7.33 27.64
C ARG A 377 24.66 7.99 26.49
N GLU A 378 23.98 7.18 25.68
CA GLU A 378 23.19 7.66 24.56
C GLU A 378 21.98 8.46 25.04
N GLY A 379 21.25 7.93 26.03
CA GLY A 379 20.11 8.64 26.61
C GLY A 379 20.51 9.93 27.33
N HIS A 380 21.63 9.94 28.04
CA HIS A 380 22.20 11.15 28.62
C HIS A 380 22.46 12.23 27.56
N ARG A 381 23.09 11.86 26.43
CA ARG A 381 23.35 12.76 25.32
C ARG A 381 22.04 13.28 24.72
N ALA A 382 21.07 12.41 24.46
CA ALA A 382 19.78 12.77 23.91
C ALA A 382 18.95 13.67 24.84
N LEU A 383 19.08 13.50 26.17
CA LEU A 383 18.40 14.33 27.17
C LEU A 383 19.00 15.76 27.25
N THR A 384 20.32 15.86 27.22
CA THR A 384 21.06 17.08 27.60
C THR A 384 21.63 17.88 26.42
N THR A 385 21.72 17.29 25.22
CA THR A 385 22.29 17.98 24.05
C THR A 385 21.16 18.59 23.20
N PRO A 386 21.22 19.89 22.86
CA PRO A 386 20.22 20.52 21.98
C PRO A 386 20.10 19.77 20.64
N GLY A 387 18.87 19.47 20.22
CA GLY A 387 18.57 18.78 18.97
C GLY A 387 18.95 17.29 18.92
N ALA A 388 19.47 16.70 20.01
CA ALA A 388 19.83 15.28 20.07
C ALA A 388 18.67 14.37 20.51
N ALA A 389 17.56 14.93 21.00
CA ALA A 389 16.38 14.17 21.38
C ALA A 389 15.79 13.45 20.16
N PRO A 390 15.38 12.17 20.28
CA PRO A 390 14.81 11.45 19.16
C PRO A 390 13.49 12.10 18.73
N ARG A 391 13.24 12.13 17.41
CA ARG A 391 11.97 12.64 16.88
C ARG A 391 10.85 11.68 17.29
N ARG A 392 9.83 12.22 17.98
CA ARG A 392 8.61 11.46 18.28
C ARG A 392 7.87 11.11 17.00
N ARG A 393 7.31 9.90 16.97
CA ARG A 393 6.46 9.43 15.88
C ARG A 393 5.07 10.05 16.01
N GLU A 394 4.36 10.13 14.90
CA GLU A 394 2.96 10.52 14.91
C GLU A 394 2.11 9.41 15.56
N ALA A 395 1.16 9.78 16.42
CA ALA A 395 0.25 8.82 17.02
C ALA A 395 -0.67 8.21 15.95
N TRP A 396 -0.96 6.91 16.00
CA TRP A 396 -1.82 6.28 14.98
C TRP A 396 -3.24 6.86 14.92
N ALA A 397 -3.72 7.43 16.03
CA ALA A 397 -4.99 8.15 16.07
C ALA A 397 -5.04 9.37 15.13
N SER A 398 -3.91 9.96 14.73
CA SER A 398 -3.89 11.07 13.79
C SER A 398 -4.23 10.66 12.35
N PHE A 399 -4.09 9.36 12.03
CA PHE A 399 -4.45 8.77 10.76
C PHE A 399 -5.94 8.39 10.70
N ALA A 400 -6.69 8.59 11.78
CA ALA A 400 -8.12 8.33 11.80
C ALA A 400 -8.86 9.20 10.77
N PRO A 401 -9.86 8.65 10.06
CA PRO A 401 -10.64 9.39 9.09
C PRO A 401 -11.41 10.53 9.76
N LYS A 402 -11.58 11.65 9.04
CA LYS A 402 -12.33 12.81 9.51
C LYS A 402 -13.50 13.13 8.57
N PRO A 403 -14.68 13.52 9.07
CA PRO A 403 -15.77 13.94 8.22
C PRO A 403 -15.56 15.41 7.80
N VAL A 404 -15.58 15.69 6.50
CA VAL A 404 -15.46 17.05 5.95
C VAL A 404 -16.65 17.35 5.04
N THR A 405 -17.05 18.61 4.96
CA THR A 405 -18.16 19.04 4.10
C THR A 405 -17.63 19.78 2.89
N LEU A 406 -17.96 19.29 1.70
CA LEU A 406 -17.56 19.87 0.41
C LEU A 406 -18.43 21.11 0.07
N PRO A 407 -18.03 21.94 -0.94
CA PRO A 407 -18.79 23.13 -1.32
C PRO A 407 -20.23 22.85 -1.79
N ASP A 408 -20.49 21.64 -2.32
CA ASP A 408 -21.81 21.18 -2.74
C ASP A 408 -22.72 20.72 -1.58
N GLY A 409 -22.20 20.75 -0.34
CA GLY A 409 -22.92 20.36 0.87
C GLY A 409 -22.85 18.88 1.24
N ARG A 410 -22.20 18.02 0.43
CA ARG A 410 -21.96 16.61 0.80
C ARG A 410 -20.97 16.53 1.95
N THR A 411 -21.27 15.70 2.95
CA THR A 411 -20.30 15.28 3.97
C THR A 411 -19.61 14.01 3.50
N VAL A 412 -18.28 14.03 3.48
CA VAL A 412 -17.43 12.96 2.95
C VAL A 412 -16.25 12.69 3.88
N LEU A 413 -15.50 11.62 3.62
CA LEU A 413 -14.32 11.29 4.42
C LEU A 413 -13.05 11.99 3.94
N GLU A 414 -12.25 12.41 4.90
CA GLU A 414 -10.86 12.82 4.71
C GLU A 414 -9.92 11.78 5.33
N THR A 415 -9.06 11.20 4.51
CA THR A 415 -7.95 10.31 4.87
C THR A 415 -6.66 10.78 4.18
N ARG A 416 -5.52 10.13 4.44
CA ARG A 416 -4.31 10.41 3.67
C ARG A 416 -4.47 10.09 2.17
N PHE A 417 -5.24 9.07 1.83
CA PHE A 417 -5.54 8.72 0.43
C PHE A 417 -6.36 9.82 -0.25
N THR A 418 -7.41 10.32 0.42
CA THR A 418 -8.26 11.37 -0.17
C THR A 418 -7.52 12.70 -0.27
N ARG A 419 -6.63 13.02 0.69
CA ARG A 419 -5.77 14.22 0.62
C ARG A 419 -4.76 14.13 -0.52
N LEU A 420 -4.25 12.92 -0.83
CA LEU A 420 -3.30 12.67 -1.91
C LEU A 420 -3.97 12.70 -3.30
N THR A 421 -5.10 12.01 -3.44
CA THR A 421 -5.74 11.75 -4.75
C THR A 421 -6.88 12.70 -5.08
N GLY A 422 -7.51 13.30 -4.07
CA GLY A 422 -8.74 14.07 -4.21
C GLY A 422 -9.99 13.21 -4.37
N ARG A 423 -9.88 11.88 -4.35
CA ARG A 423 -10.99 10.93 -4.58
C ARG A 423 -11.46 10.31 -3.27
N SER A 424 -12.62 9.66 -3.28
CA SER A 424 -13.13 8.86 -2.14
C SER A 424 -12.11 7.81 -1.66
N PRO A 425 -12.07 7.45 -0.37
CA PRO A 425 -11.21 6.37 0.12
C PRO A 425 -11.75 4.97 -0.22
N ILE A 426 -12.87 4.87 -0.93
CA ILE A 426 -13.40 3.60 -1.46
C ILE A 426 -13.00 3.49 -2.93
N LEU A 427 -12.34 2.39 -3.30
CA LEU A 427 -11.73 2.19 -4.62
C LEU A 427 -12.38 1.02 -5.35
N LEU A 428 -12.62 1.15 -6.66
CA LEU A 428 -12.94 0.03 -7.53
C LEU A 428 -11.64 -0.63 -8.01
N ALA A 429 -11.39 -1.86 -7.57
CA ALA A 429 -10.16 -2.59 -7.85
C ALA A 429 -10.10 -3.15 -9.28
N GLY A 430 -8.88 -3.30 -9.81
CA GLY A 430 -8.62 -3.85 -11.14
C GLY A 430 -8.88 -5.35 -11.18
N MET A 431 -9.92 -5.76 -11.92
CA MET A 431 -10.38 -7.14 -12.04
C MET A 431 -10.43 -7.54 -13.51
N THR A 432 -9.60 -8.51 -13.92
CA THR A 432 -9.50 -8.94 -15.32
C THR A 432 -10.84 -9.21 -16.03
N PRO A 433 -11.84 -9.91 -15.44
CA PRO A 433 -13.11 -10.10 -16.13
C PRO A 433 -14.03 -8.87 -16.02
N THR A 434 -14.03 -8.18 -14.88
CA THR A 434 -15.05 -7.15 -14.57
C THR A 434 -14.65 -5.75 -15.05
N THR A 435 -13.46 -5.27 -14.71
CA THR A 435 -13.02 -3.90 -15.01
C THR A 435 -12.14 -3.81 -16.25
N VAL A 436 -12.17 -4.83 -17.11
CA VAL A 436 -11.63 -4.71 -18.47
C VAL A 436 -12.55 -3.88 -19.37
N ASP A 437 -13.85 -3.87 -19.07
CA ASP A 437 -14.82 -3.04 -19.80
C ASP A 437 -14.74 -1.57 -19.35
N PRO A 438 -14.61 -0.62 -20.28
CA PRO A 438 -14.55 0.80 -19.96
C PRO A 438 -15.76 1.36 -19.21
N ALA A 439 -16.97 0.83 -19.38
CA ALA A 439 -18.19 1.48 -18.88
C ALA A 439 -18.27 1.50 -17.35
N ILE A 440 -17.97 0.38 -16.69
CA ILE A 440 -17.94 0.33 -15.22
C ILE A 440 -16.84 1.23 -14.64
N VAL A 441 -15.68 1.32 -15.33
CA VAL A 441 -14.55 2.15 -14.91
C VAL A 441 -14.92 3.62 -15.01
N ALA A 442 -15.47 4.06 -16.15
CA ALA A 442 -15.94 5.43 -16.35
C ALA A 442 -17.05 5.79 -15.36
N ALA A 443 -18.05 4.92 -15.15
CA ALA A 443 -19.14 5.19 -14.21
C ALA A 443 -18.65 5.41 -12.78
N ALA A 444 -17.69 4.63 -12.31
CA ALA A 444 -17.07 4.81 -10.99
C ALA A 444 -16.21 6.09 -10.94
N ALA A 445 -15.38 6.35 -11.96
CA ALA A 445 -14.52 7.52 -12.03
C ALA A 445 -15.31 8.84 -12.09
N ASN A 446 -16.36 8.90 -12.90
CA ASN A 446 -17.25 10.07 -13.03
C ASN A 446 -17.98 10.39 -11.73
N ALA A 447 -18.23 9.37 -10.89
CA ALA A 447 -18.81 9.55 -9.57
C ALA A 447 -17.81 9.99 -8.48
N GLY A 448 -16.54 10.26 -8.82
CA GLY A 448 -15.50 10.74 -7.90
C GLY A 448 -14.77 9.63 -7.11
N PHE A 449 -14.90 8.37 -7.55
CA PHE A 449 -14.18 7.24 -6.97
C PHE A 449 -12.89 6.95 -7.75
N TRP A 450 -11.94 6.28 -7.09
CA TRP A 450 -10.82 5.67 -7.79
C TRP A 450 -11.28 4.42 -8.55
N ALA A 451 -10.91 4.30 -9.82
CA ALA A 451 -11.27 3.14 -10.64
C ALA A 451 -10.08 2.63 -11.47
N GLU A 452 -9.89 1.31 -11.44
CA GLU A 452 -8.77 0.62 -12.10
C GLU A 452 -9.22 -0.14 -13.36
N LEU A 453 -8.79 0.33 -14.54
CA LEU A 453 -8.91 -0.43 -15.79
C LEU A 453 -7.98 -1.65 -15.75
N ALA A 454 -8.54 -2.84 -15.95
CA ALA A 454 -7.77 -4.08 -15.89
C ALA A 454 -6.96 -4.31 -17.17
N GLY A 455 -5.63 -4.42 -17.03
CA GLY A 455 -4.73 -4.73 -18.13
C GLY A 455 -4.74 -6.20 -18.56
N GLY A 456 -5.22 -7.13 -17.71
CA GLY A 456 -5.16 -8.57 -18.00
C GLY A 456 -5.93 -9.02 -19.24
N GLY A 457 -6.96 -8.29 -19.65
CA GLY A 457 -7.74 -8.57 -20.87
C GLY A 457 -7.30 -7.77 -22.10
N GLN A 458 -6.34 -6.84 -21.95
CA GLN A 458 -5.82 -5.99 -23.02
C GLN A 458 -4.68 -6.72 -23.74
N VAL A 459 -5.00 -7.77 -24.50
CA VAL A 459 -4.00 -8.75 -25.03
C VAL A 459 -3.34 -8.34 -26.34
N THR A 460 -3.78 -7.26 -26.98
CA THR A 460 -3.14 -6.66 -28.16
C THR A 460 -3.18 -5.13 -28.08
N GLU A 461 -2.30 -4.46 -28.84
CA GLU A 461 -2.31 -2.99 -28.96
C GLU A 461 -3.66 -2.46 -29.47
N SER A 462 -4.30 -3.17 -30.42
CA SER A 462 -5.59 -2.75 -30.97
C SER A 462 -6.72 -2.80 -29.92
N ILE A 463 -6.78 -3.84 -29.09
CA ILE A 463 -7.79 -3.96 -28.03
C ILE A 463 -7.54 -2.88 -26.96
N PHE A 464 -6.27 -2.67 -26.58
CA PHE A 464 -5.89 -1.61 -25.65
C PHE A 464 -6.33 -0.24 -26.14
N SER A 465 -5.99 0.13 -27.37
CA SER A 465 -6.32 1.45 -27.94
C SER A 465 -7.84 1.65 -28.09
N GLN A 466 -8.59 0.61 -28.44
CA GLN A 466 -10.07 0.69 -28.52
C GLN A 466 -10.70 0.92 -27.14
N ASN A 467 -10.25 0.20 -26.11
CA ASN A 467 -10.77 0.35 -24.76
C ASN A 467 -10.38 1.68 -24.12
N VAL A 468 -9.14 2.13 -24.33
CA VAL A 468 -8.69 3.47 -23.87
C VAL A 468 -9.48 4.56 -24.58
N GLY A 469 -9.63 4.51 -25.91
CA GLY A 469 -10.42 5.50 -26.65
C GLY A 469 -11.89 5.54 -26.20
N ARG A 470 -12.53 4.37 -26.03
CA ARG A 470 -13.90 4.29 -25.49
C ARG A 470 -13.98 4.82 -24.05
N LEU A 471 -12.95 4.64 -23.24
CA LEU A 471 -12.90 5.16 -21.88
C LEU A 471 -12.77 6.69 -21.90
N ASP A 472 -11.89 7.23 -22.72
CA ASP A 472 -11.72 8.67 -22.92
C ASP A 472 -13.04 9.33 -23.39
N ASP A 473 -13.84 8.66 -24.24
CA ASP A 473 -15.17 9.14 -24.68
C ASP A 473 -16.24 9.12 -23.57
N LEU A 474 -16.11 8.22 -22.59
CA LEU A 474 -17.12 8.01 -21.53
C LEU A 474 -16.84 8.82 -20.26
N LEU A 475 -15.61 9.31 -20.08
CA LEU A 475 -15.21 10.09 -18.92
C LEU A 475 -15.71 11.53 -19.04
N ASP A 476 -16.16 12.08 -17.91
CA ASP A 476 -16.42 13.52 -17.83
C ASP A 476 -15.09 14.28 -17.81
N ASP A 477 -15.11 15.53 -18.28
CA ASP A 477 -13.90 16.37 -18.36
C ASP A 477 -13.16 16.45 -17.01
N GLY A 478 -11.85 16.17 -17.04
CA GLY A 478 -10.99 16.19 -15.86
C GLY A 478 -11.11 14.97 -14.95
N ARG A 479 -12.02 14.02 -15.23
CA ARG A 479 -12.01 12.70 -14.58
C ARG A 479 -10.87 11.85 -15.14
N THR A 480 -10.38 10.96 -14.30
CA THR A 480 -9.12 10.21 -14.52
C THR A 480 -9.27 8.81 -13.97
N TYR A 481 -8.46 7.88 -14.48
CA TYR A 481 -8.52 6.47 -14.11
C TYR A 481 -7.12 5.88 -13.91
N ALA A 482 -7.07 4.77 -13.18
CA ALA A 482 -5.86 4.00 -12.94
C ALA A 482 -5.76 2.80 -13.89
N PHE A 483 -4.55 2.37 -14.23
CA PHE A 483 -4.32 1.16 -15.03
C PHE A 483 -3.66 0.05 -14.20
N ASN A 484 -4.28 -1.13 -14.13
CA ASN A 484 -3.74 -2.29 -13.40
C ASN A 484 -2.99 -3.24 -14.32
N ALA A 485 -1.67 -3.37 -14.13
CA ALA A 485 -0.78 -4.22 -14.90
C ALA A 485 -0.35 -5.48 -14.12
N LEU A 486 -0.28 -6.63 -14.80
CA LEU A 486 0.10 -7.92 -14.22
C LEU A 486 1.60 -8.16 -14.40
N TYR A 487 2.37 -8.19 -13.30
CA TYR A 487 3.83 -8.39 -13.36
C TYR A 487 4.22 -9.83 -13.76
N LEU A 488 3.42 -10.83 -13.37
CA LEU A 488 3.68 -12.24 -13.67
C LEU A 488 3.47 -12.63 -15.14
N ASP A 489 2.80 -11.79 -15.93
CA ASP A 489 2.62 -12.04 -17.37
C ASP A 489 3.70 -11.28 -18.17
N PRO A 490 4.81 -11.93 -18.57
CA PRO A 490 5.90 -11.25 -19.24
C PRO A 490 5.54 -10.75 -20.63
N TYR A 491 4.50 -11.30 -21.26
CA TYR A 491 4.03 -10.84 -22.58
C TYR A 491 3.28 -9.52 -22.40
N LEU A 492 2.27 -9.50 -21.52
CA LEU A 492 1.50 -8.29 -21.24
C LEU A 492 2.37 -7.19 -20.63
N TRP A 493 3.28 -7.54 -19.71
CA TRP A 493 4.19 -6.57 -19.10
C TRP A 493 5.06 -5.86 -20.15
N LYS A 494 5.67 -6.60 -21.08
CA LYS A 494 6.49 -6.02 -22.16
C LYS A 494 5.69 -5.11 -23.07
N MET A 495 4.43 -5.43 -23.32
CA MET A 495 3.55 -4.61 -24.15
C MET A 495 3.08 -3.35 -23.41
N GLN A 496 2.52 -3.52 -22.21
CA GLN A 496 1.82 -2.45 -21.49
C GLN A 496 2.78 -1.41 -20.91
N LEU A 497 3.83 -1.86 -20.20
CA LEU A 497 4.74 -0.99 -19.44
C LEU A 497 6.21 -1.10 -19.89
N GLY A 498 6.61 -2.26 -20.43
CA GLY A 498 8.02 -2.57 -20.74
C GLY A 498 8.52 -1.97 -22.06
N GLN A 499 8.67 -2.80 -23.09
CA GLN A 499 9.31 -2.41 -24.35
C GLN A 499 8.44 -1.51 -25.23
N GLN A 500 7.13 -1.79 -25.32
CA GLN A 500 6.22 -1.03 -26.21
C GLN A 500 5.61 0.19 -25.52
N ARG A 501 5.63 0.23 -24.18
CA ARG A 501 5.24 1.39 -23.36
C ARG A 501 3.86 1.97 -23.71
N LEU A 502 2.87 1.11 -23.95
CA LEU A 502 1.55 1.54 -24.40
C LEU A 502 0.88 2.52 -23.43
N VAL A 503 0.99 2.29 -22.12
CA VAL A 503 0.40 3.18 -21.10
C VAL A 503 1.09 4.55 -21.10
N GLN A 504 2.42 4.58 -21.15
CA GLN A 504 3.19 5.83 -21.20
C GLN A 504 2.89 6.61 -22.49
N ARG A 505 2.77 5.92 -23.63
CA ARG A 505 2.39 6.55 -24.91
C ARG A 505 0.98 7.11 -24.86
N ALA A 506 0.01 6.38 -24.29
CA ALA A 506 -1.35 6.87 -24.11
C ALA A 506 -1.38 8.12 -23.21
N ARG A 507 -0.63 8.11 -22.10
CA ARG A 507 -0.47 9.28 -21.23
C ARG A 507 0.15 10.47 -21.95
N ALA A 508 1.22 10.26 -22.70
CA ALA A 508 1.87 11.30 -23.49
C ALA A 508 0.93 11.88 -24.58
N ALA A 509 0.01 11.08 -25.10
CA ALA A 509 -1.02 11.51 -26.05
C ALA A 509 -2.20 12.25 -25.39
N GLY A 510 -2.22 12.38 -24.06
CA GLY A 510 -3.24 13.12 -23.31
C GLY A 510 -4.35 12.26 -22.70
N SER A 511 -4.24 10.93 -22.72
CA SER A 511 -5.22 10.05 -22.05
C SER A 511 -5.26 10.29 -20.53
N ALA A 512 -6.43 10.08 -19.94
CA ALA A 512 -6.74 10.37 -18.54
C ALA A 512 -6.17 9.35 -17.54
N VAL A 513 -5.24 8.50 -17.95
CA VAL A 513 -4.52 7.58 -17.06
C VAL A 513 -3.56 8.35 -16.15
N ASP A 514 -3.82 8.36 -14.85
CA ASP A 514 -3.02 9.11 -13.86
C ASP A 514 -2.28 8.19 -12.87
N ALA A 515 -2.56 6.90 -12.91
CA ALA A 515 -1.99 5.93 -11.99
C ALA A 515 -1.68 4.58 -12.63
N VAL A 516 -0.63 3.91 -12.15
CA VAL A 516 -0.27 2.55 -12.52
C VAL A 516 -0.22 1.66 -11.28
N VAL A 517 -0.95 0.55 -11.34
CA VAL A 517 -1.04 -0.45 -10.28
C VAL A 517 -0.28 -1.71 -10.71
N VAL A 518 0.83 -1.98 -10.03
CA VAL A 518 1.65 -3.18 -10.24
C VAL A 518 1.10 -4.30 -9.37
N SER A 519 0.56 -5.32 -10.03
CA SER A 519 -0.15 -6.44 -9.40
C SER A 519 0.50 -7.80 -9.70
N ALA A 520 0.10 -8.81 -8.94
CA ALA A 520 0.58 -10.18 -9.04
C ALA A 520 2.09 -10.39 -8.77
N GLY A 521 2.81 -9.38 -8.27
CA GLY A 521 4.22 -9.49 -7.90
C GLY A 521 4.83 -8.13 -7.61
N ILE A 522 5.97 -8.13 -6.90
CA ILE A 522 6.76 -6.92 -6.64
C ILE A 522 8.06 -7.05 -7.43
N PRO A 523 8.42 -6.08 -8.29
CA PRO A 523 9.70 -6.10 -8.98
C PRO A 523 10.86 -5.99 -7.98
N GLU A 524 12.06 -6.44 -8.40
CA GLU A 524 13.26 -6.27 -7.59
C GLU A 524 13.56 -4.77 -7.39
N LEU A 525 14.20 -4.42 -6.28
CA LEU A 525 14.34 -3.02 -5.86
C LEU A 525 14.88 -2.07 -6.95
N PRO A 526 15.98 -2.39 -7.69
CA PRO A 526 16.47 -1.48 -8.73
C PRO A 526 15.49 -1.29 -9.89
N ASP A 527 14.81 -2.37 -10.29
CA ASP A 527 13.84 -2.33 -11.40
C ASP A 527 12.58 -1.57 -10.99
N ALA A 528 12.14 -1.71 -9.73
CA ALA A 528 11.02 -0.97 -9.18
C ALA A 528 11.31 0.53 -9.07
N VAL A 529 12.51 0.92 -8.63
CA VAL A 529 12.92 2.34 -8.57
C VAL A 529 12.94 2.94 -9.97
N ALA A 530 13.57 2.26 -10.94
CA ALA A 530 13.61 2.72 -12.33
C ALA A 530 12.20 2.83 -12.94
N LEU A 531 11.31 1.89 -12.63
CA LEU A 531 9.91 1.95 -13.05
C LEU A 531 9.19 3.17 -12.47
N VAL A 532 9.36 3.44 -11.17
CA VAL A 532 8.75 4.62 -10.52
C VAL A 532 9.24 5.90 -11.20
N GLU A 533 10.55 6.05 -11.40
CA GLU A 533 11.14 7.22 -12.06
C GLU A 533 10.60 7.39 -13.49
N GLU A 534 10.58 6.33 -14.29
CA GLU A 534 10.08 6.35 -15.67
C GLU A 534 8.59 6.75 -15.74
N LEU A 535 7.75 6.20 -14.87
CA LEU A 535 6.32 6.52 -14.82
C LEU A 535 6.11 7.99 -14.42
N ARG A 536 6.87 8.48 -13.44
CA ARG A 536 6.82 9.87 -13.00
C ARG A 536 7.27 10.84 -14.09
N GLU A 537 8.33 10.50 -14.83
CA GLU A 537 8.79 11.28 -15.98
C GLU A 537 7.74 11.33 -17.09
N SER A 538 7.04 10.20 -17.31
CA SER A 538 5.93 10.10 -18.27
C SER A 538 4.66 10.82 -17.82
N GLY A 539 4.64 11.45 -16.64
CA GLY A 539 3.50 12.20 -16.12
C GLY A 539 2.44 11.36 -15.41
N ILE A 540 2.73 10.12 -15.02
CA ILE A 540 1.87 9.32 -14.13
C ILE A 540 2.01 9.86 -12.70
N SER A 541 0.89 10.22 -12.10
CA SER A 541 0.82 10.85 -10.78
C SER A 541 0.98 9.85 -9.63
N TYR A 542 0.49 8.62 -9.78
CA TYR A 542 0.46 7.67 -8.67
C TYR A 542 1.00 6.30 -9.08
N VAL A 543 1.97 5.79 -8.32
CA VAL A 543 2.49 4.42 -8.48
C VAL A 543 2.04 3.58 -7.30
N VAL A 544 1.45 2.43 -7.61
CA VAL A 544 0.81 1.57 -6.62
C VAL A 544 1.38 0.16 -6.70
N PHE A 545 1.66 -0.44 -5.56
CA PHE A 545 2.08 -1.84 -5.46
C PHE A 545 1.07 -2.67 -4.65
N LYS A 546 0.78 -3.89 -5.10
CA LYS A 546 -0.10 -4.87 -4.42
C LYS A 546 0.72 -6.00 -3.76
N PRO A 547 1.25 -5.82 -2.53
CA PRO A 547 1.90 -6.91 -1.81
C PRO A 547 0.87 -7.87 -1.17
N GLY A 548 1.14 -9.17 -1.24
CA GLY A 548 0.31 -10.23 -0.64
C GLY A 548 0.99 -11.00 0.50
N THR A 549 2.21 -10.61 0.92
CA THR A 549 2.98 -11.25 2.01
C THR A 549 3.74 -10.22 2.84
N VAL A 550 4.12 -10.56 4.08
CA VAL A 550 4.96 -9.70 4.94
C VAL A 550 6.29 -9.35 4.26
N LYS A 551 6.88 -10.28 3.50
CA LYS A 551 8.12 -10.05 2.75
C LYS A 551 7.89 -8.96 1.70
N GLN A 552 6.84 -9.09 0.91
CA GLN A 552 6.50 -8.12 -0.15
C GLN A 552 6.16 -6.74 0.42
N ILE A 553 5.47 -6.65 1.56
CA ILE A 553 5.24 -5.36 2.22
C ILE A 553 6.58 -4.68 2.56
N ARG A 554 7.57 -5.43 3.06
CA ARG A 554 8.91 -4.90 3.36
C ARG A 554 9.70 -4.52 2.10
N GLU A 555 9.54 -5.25 1.00
CA GLU A 555 10.10 -4.91 -0.31
C GLU A 555 9.54 -3.57 -0.80
N VAL A 556 8.22 -3.37 -0.72
CA VAL A 556 7.58 -2.08 -1.06
C VAL A 556 8.04 -0.95 -0.15
N LEU A 557 8.22 -1.21 1.15
CA LEU A 557 8.79 -0.22 2.07
C LEU A 557 10.25 0.12 1.76
N ALA A 558 11.02 -0.81 1.18
CA ALA A 558 12.36 -0.52 0.68
C ALA A 558 12.31 0.39 -0.55
N ILE A 559 11.40 0.10 -1.49
CA ILE A 559 11.16 0.95 -2.67
C ILE A 559 10.78 2.38 -2.23
N ALA A 560 9.82 2.50 -1.31
CA ALA A 560 9.35 3.79 -0.81
C ALA A 560 10.46 4.64 -0.15
N ARG A 561 11.44 4.00 0.51
CA ARG A 561 12.60 4.70 1.09
C ARG A 561 13.53 5.24 0.02
N GLU A 562 13.79 4.48 -1.03
CA GLU A 562 14.70 4.89 -2.11
C GLU A 562 14.11 6.01 -2.98
N VAL A 563 12.79 6.01 -3.20
CA VAL A 563 12.13 7.03 -4.04
C VAL A 563 11.60 8.24 -3.25
N ALA A 564 11.84 8.31 -1.95
CA ALA A 564 11.34 9.41 -1.13
C ALA A 564 11.87 10.77 -1.67
N PRO A 565 11.01 11.82 -1.75
CA PRO A 565 9.69 11.95 -1.13
C PRO A 565 8.50 11.54 -2.02
N VAL A 566 8.70 10.81 -3.13
CA VAL A 566 7.61 10.40 -4.03
C VAL A 566 6.59 9.54 -3.27
N PRO A 567 5.27 9.87 -3.32
CA PRO A 567 4.24 9.06 -2.67
C PRO A 567 4.10 7.68 -3.30
N ILE A 568 4.06 6.63 -2.48
CA ILE A 568 3.78 5.25 -2.87
C ILE A 568 2.48 4.79 -2.21
N VAL A 569 1.53 4.34 -3.02
CA VAL A 569 0.30 3.72 -2.51
C VAL A 569 0.51 2.20 -2.42
N VAL A 570 0.13 1.63 -1.29
CA VAL A 570 0.30 0.20 -1.01
C VAL A 570 -1.08 -0.42 -0.83
N HIS A 571 -1.42 -1.36 -1.71
CA HIS A 571 -2.66 -2.11 -1.67
C HIS A 571 -2.40 -3.47 -1.02
N VAL A 572 -2.55 -3.57 0.30
CA VAL A 572 -2.36 -4.84 1.01
C VAL A 572 -3.60 -5.71 0.81
N GLU A 573 -3.44 -6.83 0.10
CA GLU A 573 -4.54 -7.75 -0.20
C GLU A 573 -4.40 -9.07 0.58
N GLY A 574 -5.47 -9.45 1.28
CA GLY A 574 -5.55 -10.73 1.98
C GLY A 574 -5.90 -11.90 1.06
N GLY A 575 -5.58 -13.11 1.49
CA GLY A 575 -5.84 -14.32 0.69
C GLY A 575 -7.29 -14.79 0.64
N LYS A 576 -8.23 -14.03 1.22
CA LYS A 576 -9.69 -14.23 1.04
C LYS A 576 -10.27 -13.41 -0.12
N ALA A 577 -9.41 -12.73 -0.89
CA ALA A 577 -9.77 -12.05 -2.14
C ALA A 577 -10.30 -13.03 -3.20
N GLY A 578 -11.02 -12.48 -4.18
CA GLY A 578 -11.45 -13.21 -5.37
C GLY A 578 -10.35 -13.29 -6.43
N GLY A 579 -10.50 -14.21 -7.38
CA GLY A 579 -9.45 -14.47 -8.36
C GLY A 579 -8.24 -15.16 -7.74
N HIS A 580 -7.03 -14.78 -8.19
CA HIS A 580 -5.80 -15.34 -7.64
C HIS A 580 -5.70 -14.99 -6.15
N HIS A 581 -5.49 -16.00 -5.31
CA HIS A 581 -5.44 -15.79 -3.88
C HIS A 581 -4.11 -16.23 -3.27
N SER A 582 -3.77 -15.63 -2.14
CA SER A 582 -2.68 -16.07 -1.28
C SER A 582 -3.24 -16.95 -0.15
N TRP A 583 -2.36 -17.44 0.70
CA TRP A 583 -2.72 -18.16 1.92
C TRP A 583 -2.40 -17.33 3.18
N GLU A 584 -2.20 -16.03 3.01
CA GLU A 584 -1.91 -15.08 4.07
C GLU A 584 -3.21 -14.40 4.52
N ASP A 585 -3.39 -14.23 5.82
CA ASP A 585 -4.54 -13.53 6.37
C ASP A 585 -4.30 -12.01 6.42
N LEU A 586 -5.30 -11.21 6.05
CA LEU A 586 -5.17 -9.76 5.97
C LEU A 586 -4.79 -9.13 7.31
N ASP A 587 -5.41 -9.59 8.41
CA ASP A 587 -5.16 -9.04 9.73
C ASP A 587 -3.74 -9.35 10.18
N ASP A 588 -3.27 -10.58 9.96
CA ASP A 588 -1.91 -11.01 10.32
C ASP A 588 -0.85 -10.18 9.58
N LEU A 589 -1.05 -9.93 8.29
CA LEU A 589 -0.18 -9.09 7.46
C LEU A 589 -0.07 -7.69 8.07
N LEU A 590 -1.21 -7.08 8.38
CA LEU A 590 -1.28 -5.72 8.92
C LEU A 590 -0.72 -5.65 10.34
N LEU A 591 -1.15 -6.50 11.27
CA LEU A 591 -0.67 -6.52 12.66
C LEU A 591 0.86 -6.65 12.73
N THR A 592 1.45 -7.42 11.81
CA THR A 592 2.90 -7.62 11.73
C THR A 592 3.66 -6.42 11.18
N THR A 593 3.04 -5.62 10.28
CA THR A 593 3.74 -4.61 9.47
C THR A 593 3.26 -3.17 9.67
N TYR A 594 2.14 -2.94 10.35
CA TYR A 594 1.49 -1.63 10.46
C TYR A 594 2.42 -0.55 11.03
N ALA A 595 3.18 -0.86 12.08
CA ALA A 595 4.15 0.08 12.65
C ALA A 595 5.25 0.47 11.64
N GLN A 596 5.66 -0.44 10.74
CA GLN A 596 6.65 -0.18 9.70
C GLN A 596 6.05 0.64 8.56
N LEU A 597 4.80 0.36 8.19
CA LEU A 597 4.03 1.12 7.20
C LEU A 597 3.86 2.58 7.66
N ARG A 598 3.40 2.80 8.90
CA ARG A 598 3.18 4.15 9.47
C ARG A 598 4.48 4.90 9.80
N ALA A 599 5.63 4.22 9.81
CA ALA A 599 6.92 4.87 10.00
C ALA A 599 7.47 5.52 8.72
N GLN A 600 6.84 5.31 7.55
CA GLN A 600 7.24 5.94 6.29
C GLN A 600 6.25 7.05 5.92
N ASP A 601 6.74 8.28 5.81
CA ASP A 601 5.88 9.47 5.61
C ASP A 601 5.24 9.52 4.21
N ASN A 602 5.91 8.98 3.19
CA ASN A 602 5.45 8.94 1.79
C ASN A 602 4.63 7.70 1.43
N VAL A 603 4.18 6.91 2.41
CA VAL A 603 3.38 5.70 2.19
C VAL A 603 1.91 5.95 2.52
N VAL A 604 1.02 5.56 1.60
CA VAL A 604 -0.44 5.53 1.79
C VAL A 604 -0.91 4.08 1.74
N VAL A 605 -1.63 3.62 2.76
CA VAL A 605 -2.00 2.20 2.93
C VAL A 605 -3.48 2.01 2.65
N CYS A 606 -3.78 1.29 1.57
CA CYS A 606 -5.12 0.80 1.26
C CYS A 606 -5.18 -0.72 1.47
N VAL A 607 -6.36 -1.25 1.78
CA VAL A 607 -6.54 -2.70 2.02
C VAL A 607 -7.68 -3.29 1.23
N GLY A 608 -7.54 -4.56 0.87
CA GLY A 608 -8.52 -5.31 0.10
C GLY A 608 -8.46 -6.81 0.41
N GLY A 609 -9.39 -7.55 -0.16
CA GLY A 609 -9.46 -9.00 -0.01
C GLY A 609 -10.37 -9.44 1.14
N GLY A 610 -11.60 -9.83 0.79
CA GLY A 610 -12.59 -10.31 1.76
C GLY A 610 -13.47 -9.22 2.40
N ILE A 611 -13.44 -7.99 1.88
CA ILE A 611 -14.31 -6.89 2.34
C ILE A 611 -15.54 -6.84 1.42
N GLY A 612 -16.70 -7.26 1.93
CA GLY A 612 -17.96 -7.30 1.19
C GLY A 612 -19.05 -6.39 1.73
N THR A 613 -18.88 -5.80 2.92
CA THR A 613 -19.91 -4.97 3.58
C THR A 613 -19.37 -3.59 3.97
N PRO A 614 -20.23 -2.56 4.03
CA PRO A 614 -19.87 -1.23 4.54
C PRO A 614 -19.30 -1.27 5.97
N ASP A 615 -19.88 -2.05 6.88
CA ASP A 615 -19.41 -2.20 8.26
C ASP A 615 -17.94 -2.67 8.32
N ALA A 616 -17.60 -3.66 7.48
CA ALA A 616 -16.25 -4.20 7.44
C ALA A 616 -15.26 -3.14 6.92
N ALA A 617 -15.64 -2.39 5.89
CA ALA A 617 -14.84 -1.29 5.36
C ALA A 617 -14.64 -0.18 6.40
N SER A 618 -15.70 0.23 7.10
CA SER A 618 -15.64 1.21 8.19
C SER A 618 -14.72 0.75 9.31
N ALA A 619 -14.80 -0.52 9.73
CA ALA A 619 -13.92 -1.07 10.76
C ALA A 619 -12.43 -0.98 10.39
N TYR A 620 -12.08 -1.17 9.11
CA TYR A 620 -10.72 -0.99 8.62
C TYR A 620 -10.30 0.49 8.53
N LEU A 621 -11.15 1.37 7.99
CA LEU A 621 -10.86 2.81 7.89
C LEU A 621 -10.68 3.46 9.27
N THR A 622 -11.59 3.21 10.20
CA THR A 622 -11.53 3.73 11.58
C THR A 622 -10.45 3.06 12.45
N GLY A 623 -9.95 1.91 12.00
CA GLY A 623 -8.99 1.10 12.77
C GLY A 623 -9.61 0.25 13.86
N ALA A 624 -10.94 0.23 14.01
CA ALA A 624 -11.64 -0.57 15.02
C ALA A 624 -11.39 -2.07 14.87
N TRP A 625 -11.06 -2.54 13.65
CA TRP A 625 -10.75 -3.94 13.35
C TRP A 625 -9.66 -4.52 14.26
N ALA A 626 -8.62 -3.74 14.61
CA ALA A 626 -7.48 -4.22 15.39
C ALA A 626 -7.84 -4.52 16.86
N ARG A 627 -8.93 -3.93 17.39
CA ARG A 627 -9.34 -4.11 18.78
C ARG A 627 -9.75 -5.56 19.10
N ARG A 628 -10.30 -6.30 18.13
CA ARG A 628 -10.66 -7.73 18.31
C ARG A 628 -9.44 -8.61 18.59
N HIS A 629 -8.26 -8.16 18.15
CA HIS A 629 -6.97 -8.82 18.38
C HIS A 629 -6.27 -8.31 19.64
N GLY A 630 -6.93 -7.45 20.41
CA GLY A 630 -6.35 -6.79 21.57
C GLY A 630 -5.19 -5.88 21.17
N TYR A 631 -5.36 -5.05 20.14
CA TYR A 631 -4.45 -3.98 19.70
C TYR A 631 -5.14 -2.61 19.74
N PRO A 632 -4.41 -1.47 19.79
CA PRO A 632 -5.02 -0.16 19.66
C PRO A 632 -5.63 0.01 18.26
N ALA A 633 -6.45 1.05 18.08
CA ALA A 633 -7.02 1.33 16.75
C ALA A 633 -5.91 1.55 15.72
N MET A 634 -6.04 0.91 14.55
CA MET A 634 -5.10 0.99 13.43
C MET A 634 -5.80 1.50 12.16
N PRO A 635 -6.07 2.82 12.05
CA PRO A 635 -6.77 3.39 10.90
C PRO A 635 -6.03 3.13 9.59
N LEU A 636 -6.77 3.00 8.49
CA LEU A 636 -6.23 2.79 7.14
C LEU A 636 -6.72 3.88 6.20
N ASP A 637 -6.02 4.07 5.09
CA ASP A 637 -6.21 5.26 4.25
C ASP A 637 -7.26 5.04 3.15
N GLY A 638 -7.47 3.79 2.71
CA GLY A 638 -8.47 3.44 1.70
C GLY A 638 -8.83 1.94 1.66
N ILE A 639 -9.94 1.62 1.00
CA ILE A 639 -10.51 0.27 0.91
C ILE A 639 -10.79 -0.10 -0.54
N LEU A 640 -10.30 -1.26 -0.96
CA LEU A 640 -10.47 -1.81 -2.30
C LEU A 640 -11.69 -2.73 -2.36
N ILE A 641 -12.64 -2.38 -3.21
CA ILE A 641 -13.85 -3.14 -3.50
C ILE A 641 -13.67 -3.84 -4.85
N GLY A 642 -13.56 -5.17 -4.80
CA GLY A 642 -13.54 -6.03 -5.99
C GLY A 642 -14.84 -6.79 -6.13
N THR A 643 -14.97 -7.89 -5.38
CA THR A 643 -16.08 -8.84 -5.51
C THR A 643 -17.46 -8.21 -5.40
N ALA A 644 -17.68 -7.27 -4.48
CA ALA A 644 -19.01 -6.65 -4.30
C ALA A 644 -19.49 -5.88 -5.56
N ALA A 645 -18.56 -5.40 -6.40
CA ALA A 645 -18.88 -4.67 -7.63
C ALA A 645 -19.14 -5.60 -8.83
N MET A 646 -18.95 -6.91 -8.71
CA MET A 646 -19.15 -7.85 -9.83
C MET A 646 -20.63 -7.95 -10.25
N ALA A 647 -21.57 -7.62 -9.36
CA ALA A 647 -23.00 -7.62 -9.65
C ALA A 647 -23.56 -6.21 -9.95
N ALA A 648 -22.69 -5.20 -10.09
CA ALA A 648 -23.11 -3.82 -10.35
C ALA A 648 -23.80 -3.68 -11.72
N LEU A 649 -24.64 -2.66 -11.87
CA LEU A 649 -25.42 -2.41 -13.10
C LEU A 649 -24.52 -2.32 -14.34
N GLU A 650 -23.45 -1.54 -14.26
CA GLU A 650 -22.53 -1.27 -15.36
C GLU A 650 -21.55 -2.42 -15.62
N ALA A 651 -21.46 -3.40 -14.71
CA ALA A 651 -20.68 -4.61 -14.94
C ALA A 651 -21.31 -5.43 -16.08
N THR A 652 -20.52 -5.82 -17.07
CA THR A 652 -20.97 -6.65 -18.21
C THR A 652 -21.18 -8.12 -17.85
N THR A 653 -21.08 -8.48 -16.57
CA THR A 653 -21.36 -9.82 -16.07
C THR A 653 -22.79 -10.24 -16.43
N SER A 654 -22.94 -11.46 -16.97
CA SER A 654 -24.23 -11.96 -17.46
C SER A 654 -25.30 -11.97 -16.36
N PRO A 655 -26.58 -11.70 -16.68
CA PRO A 655 -27.64 -11.66 -15.66
C PRO A 655 -27.74 -12.93 -14.79
N GLN A 656 -27.54 -14.11 -15.40
CA GLN A 656 -27.53 -15.39 -14.68
C GLN A 656 -26.34 -15.50 -13.71
N VAL A 657 -25.18 -14.94 -14.08
CA VAL A 657 -23.98 -14.91 -13.24
C VAL A 657 -24.14 -13.91 -12.10
N LYS A 658 -24.73 -12.74 -12.35
CA LYS A 658 -25.10 -11.77 -11.29
C LYS A 658 -26.04 -12.39 -10.27
N GLN A 659 -27.06 -13.12 -10.72
CA GLN A 659 -27.96 -13.83 -9.82
C GLN A 659 -27.21 -14.93 -9.04
N ARG A 660 -26.33 -15.68 -9.70
CA ARG A 660 -25.52 -16.70 -9.03
C ARG A 660 -24.59 -16.13 -7.97
N LEU A 661 -24.02 -14.93 -8.18
CA LEU A 661 -23.22 -14.22 -7.18
C LEU A 661 -24.06 -13.88 -5.94
N VAL A 662 -25.28 -13.37 -6.12
CA VAL A 662 -26.22 -13.08 -5.02
C VAL A 662 -26.64 -14.35 -4.27
N ASP A 663 -26.90 -15.44 -4.99
CA ASP A 663 -27.36 -16.70 -4.40
C ASP A 663 -26.25 -17.47 -3.67
N THR A 664 -24.99 -17.05 -3.79
CA THR A 664 -23.83 -17.74 -3.21
C THR A 664 -23.58 -17.28 -1.78
N PRO A 665 -23.68 -18.17 -0.76
CA PRO A 665 -23.58 -17.77 0.65
C PRO A 665 -22.21 -17.21 1.08
N GLY A 666 -21.11 -17.77 0.56
CA GLY A 666 -19.76 -17.44 1.01
C GLY A 666 -19.40 -18.02 2.38
N THR A 667 -18.14 -17.84 2.80
CA THR A 667 -17.64 -18.32 4.11
C THR A 667 -16.49 -17.46 4.63
N PRO A 668 -16.44 -17.16 5.95
CA PRO A 668 -15.28 -16.54 6.60
C PRO A 668 -14.11 -17.51 6.80
N GLU A 669 -14.37 -18.81 6.73
CA GLU A 669 -13.37 -19.87 6.87
C GLU A 669 -12.54 -20.03 5.60
N TRP A 670 -11.36 -20.64 5.74
CA TRP A 670 -10.51 -20.94 4.59
C TRP A 670 -11.05 -22.13 3.79
N VAL A 671 -11.20 -21.95 2.48
CA VAL A 671 -11.50 -23.04 1.55
C VAL A 671 -10.18 -23.70 1.16
N GLY A 672 -9.96 -24.92 1.66
CA GLY A 672 -8.72 -25.66 1.39
C GLY A 672 -8.52 -25.96 -0.12
N ALA A 673 -7.26 -26.12 -0.54
CA ALA A 673 -6.92 -26.35 -1.95
C ALA A 673 -7.61 -27.61 -2.49
N GLY A 674 -8.28 -27.48 -3.65
CA GLY A 674 -9.04 -28.57 -4.27
C GLY A 674 -10.32 -28.94 -3.51
N ARG A 675 -10.78 -28.11 -2.58
CA ARG A 675 -12.03 -28.29 -1.83
C ARG A 675 -13.06 -27.24 -2.22
N ALA A 676 -14.30 -27.50 -1.81
CA ALA A 676 -15.39 -26.55 -1.88
C ALA A 676 -16.13 -26.51 -0.55
N ASP A 677 -16.56 -25.31 -0.16
CA ASP A 677 -17.36 -25.03 1.04
C ASP A 677 -18.24 -23.80 0.81
N ALA A 678 -19.46 -23.82 1.34
CA ALA A 678 -20.44 -22.73 1.27
C ALA A 678 -20.63 -22.08 -0.12
N GLY A 679 -20.60 -22.88 -1.18
CA GLY A 679 -20.76 -22.39 -2.56
C GLY A 679 -19.50 -21.78 -3.19
N MET A 680 -18.37 -21.84 -2.49
CA MET A 680 -17.05 -21.40 -2.94
C MET A 680 -16.09 -22.58 -3.07
N ALA A 681 -15.12 -22.47 -3.96
CA ALA A 681 -14.09 -23.48 -4.20
C ALA A 681 -12.71 -22.85 -4.38
N SER A 682 -11.68 -23.61 -4.02
CA SER A 682 -10.28 -23.28 -4.35
C SER A 682 -9.77 -24.27 -5.40
N GLY A 683 -9.40 -23.76 -6.58
CA GLY A 683 -8.80 -24.53 -7.68
C GLY A 683 -7.44 -23.95 -8.08
N ARG A 684 -6.88 -24.38 -9.22
CA ARG A 684 -5.67 -23.78 -9.79
C ARG A 684 -5.91 -23.16 -11.17
N SER A 685 -5.25 -22.03 -11.42
CA SER A 685 -5.22 -21.34 -12.71
C SER A 685 -4.33 -22.05 -13.73
N GLN A 686 -4.31 -21.57 -14.98
CA GLN A 686 -3.43 -22.13 -16.02
C GLN A 686 -1.94 -22.06 -15.66
N LEU A 687 -1.54 -21.10 -14.80
CA LEU A 687 -0.16 -20.92 -14.34
C LEU A 687 0.14 -21.71 -13.05
N GLY A 688 -0.83 -22.45 -12.52
CA GLY A 688 -0.68 -23.24 -11.30
C GLY A 688 -0.83 -22.46 -9.99
N ALA A 689 -1.15 -21.17 -10.06
CA ALA A 689 -1.50 -20.36 -8.89
C ALA A 689 -2.92 -20.72 -8.40
N ASP A 690 -3.15 -20.63 -7.10
CA ASP A 690 -4.47 -20.94 -6.52
C ASP A 690 -5.48 -19.82 -6.87
N ILE A 691 -6.73 -20.20 -7.13
CA ILE A 691 -7.80 -19.30 -7.57
C ILE A 691 -9.12 -19.63 -6.85
N HIS A 692 -9.81 -18.60 -6.35
CA HIS A 692 -11.15 -18.75 -5.78
C HIS A 692 -12.21 -18.66 -6.87
N GLU A 693 -13.13 -19.63 -6.85
CA GLU A 693 -14.21 -19.77 -7.82
C GLU A 693 -15.53 -20.12 -7.12
N ILE A 694 -16.68 -19.79 -7.73
CA ILE A 694 -17.97 -20.35 -7.30
C ILE A 694 -17.97 -21.86 -7.53
N ASP A 695 -18.47 -22.63 -6.56
CA ASP A 695 -18.64 -24.09 -6.69
C ASP A 695 -19.82 -24.43 -7.62
N ASN A 696 -19.51 -24.51 -8.91
CA ASN A 696 -20.41 -24.89 -10.00
C ASN A 696 -19.79 -25.99 -10.90
N ALA A 697 -20.46 -26.38 -11.99
CA ALA A 697 -19.93 -27.44 -12.88
C ALA A 697 -18.55 -27.09 -13.45
N ALA A 698 -18.32 -25.82 -13.81
CA ALA A 698 -17.02 -25.38 -14.33
C ALA A 698 -15.88 -25.57 -13.32
N SER A 699 -16.09 -25.20 -12.06
CA SER A 699 -15.09 -25.37 -10.99
C SER A 699 -14.87 -26.84 -10.63
N ARG A 700 -15.93 -27.67 -10.65
CA ARG A 700 -15.83 -29.12 -10.41
C ARG A 700 -14.98 -29.79 -11.49
N ALA A 701 -15.21 -29.44 -12.75
CA ALA A 701 -14.38 -29.90 -13.86
C ALA A 701 -12.94 -29.40 -13.73
N GLY A 702 -12.74 -28.13 -13.36
CA GLY A 702 -11.42 -27.58 -13.10
C GLY A 702 -10.63 -28.34 -12.02
N ARG A 703 -11.26 -28.66 -10.89
CA ARG A 703 -10.63 -29.45 -9.80
C ARG A 703 -10.33 -30.88 -10.22
N LEU A 704 -11.21 -31.52 -11.00
CA LEU A 704 -10.95 -32.83 -11.60
C LEU A 704 -9.69 -32.80 -12.48
N LEU A 705 -9.55 -31.76 -13.31
CA LEU A 705 -8.38 -31.58 -14.17
C LEU A 705 -7.09 -31.27 -13.40
N ASP A 706 -7.18 -30.65 -12.21
CA ASP A 706 -6.04 -30.43 -11.33
C ASP A 706 -5.43 -31.74 -10.81
N GLU A 707 -6.21 -32.81 -10.68
CA GLU A 707 -5.76 -34.13 -10.21
C GLU A 707 -4.94 -34.90 -11.25
N VAL A 708 -5.13 -34.61 -12.55
CA VAL A 708 -4.46 -35.29 -13.68
C VAL A 708 -3.47 -34.38 -14.43
N ALA A 709 -3.37 -33.10 -14.05
CA ALA A 709 -2.50 -32.15 -14.73
C ALA A 709 -1.02 -32.58 -14.70
N GLY A 710 -0.38 -32.56 -15.86
CA GLY A 710 1.01 -33.02 -16.04
C GLY A 710 1.17 -34.53 -16.24
N ASP A 711 0.09 -35.31 -16.17
CA ASP A 711 0.10 -36.76 -16.33
C ASP A 711 -0.84 -37.21 -17.45
N THR A 712 -0.26 -37.48 -18.63
CA THR A 712 -1.01 -37.94 -19.80
C THR A 712 -1.65 -39.31 -19.58
N GLU A 713 -1.00 -40.22 -18.85
CA GLU A 713 -1.55 -41.56 -18.62
C GLU A 713 -2.79 -41.48 -17.71
N ALA A 714 -2.70 -40.73 -16.61
CA ALA A 714 -3.83 -40.49 -15.72
C ALA A 714 -5.01 -39.79 -16.41
N ALA A 715 -4.73 -38.80 -17.28
CA ALA A 715 -5.76 -38.13 -18.07
C ALA A 715 -6.49 -39.08 -19.03
N LEU A 716 -5.76 -40.03 -19.63
CA LEU A 716 -6.33 -41.03 -20.53
C LEU A 716 -7.08 -42.14 -19.77
N GLU A 717 -6.62 -42.55 -18.59
CA GLU A 717 -7.32 -43.52 -17.74
C GLU A 717 -8.68 -42.99 -17.27
N ARG A 718 -8.79 -41.68 -17.01
CA ARG A 718 -10.03 -41.00 -16.59
C ARG A 718 -10.73 -40.27 -17.74
N ARG A 719 -10.44 -40.65 -18.99
CA ARG A 719 -10.93 -39.97 -20.20
C ARG A 719 -12.44 -39.69 -20.18
N ASP A 720 -13.24 -40.72 -19.97
CA ASP A 720 -14.70 -40.60 -20.07
C ASP A 720 -15.28 -39.74 -18.95
N GLU A 721 -14.68 -39.80 -17.76
CA GLU A 721 -15.02 -38.93 -16.62
C GLU A 721 -14.72 -37.47 -16.94
N ILE A 722 -13.53 -37.19 -17.50
CA ILE A 722 -13.11 -35.83 -17.88
C ILE A 722 -14.03 -35.27 -18.96
N ILE A 723 -14.31 -36.03 -20.02
CA ILE A 723 -15.19 -35.58 -21.11
C ILE A 723 -16.59 -35.29 -20.57
N ALA A 724 -17.15 -36.17 -19.74
CA ALA A 724 -18.45 -35.96 -19.12
C ALA A 724 -18.47 -34.71 -18.22
N ALA A 725 -17.38 -34.42 -17.51
CA ALA A 725 -17.27 -33.26 -16.64
C ALA A 725 -17.14 -31.93 -17.40
N ILE A 726 -16.39 -31.88 -18.51
CA ILE A 726 -16.20 -30.65 -19.30
C ILE A 726 -17.31 -30.41 -20.34
N ALA A 727 -18.04 -31.46 -20.76
CA ALA A 727 -19.12 -31.34 -21.73
C ALA A 727 -20.21 -30.29 -21.40
N PRO A 728 -20.72 -30.18 -20.14
CA PRO A 728 -21.71 -29.16 -19.80
C PRO A 728 -21.10 -27.76 -19.55
N THR A 729 -19.78 -27.62 -19.64
CA THR A 729 -19.08 -26.36 -19.38
C THR A 729 -18.93 -25.53 -20.65
N ALA A 730 -18.50 -24.27 -20.50
CA ALA A 730 -18.22 -23.40 -21.63
C ALA A 730 -17.03 -23.82 -22.50
N LYS A 731 -16.24 -24.83 -22.06
CA LYS A 731 -15.09 -25.37 -22.83
C LYS A 731 -15.19 -26.89 -22.98
N PRO A 732 -16.07 -27.39 -23.87
CA PRO A 732 -16.25 -28.81 -24.07
C PRO A 732 -15.03 -29.46 -24.74
N TYR A 733 -14.96 -30.80 -24.70
CA TYR A 733 -14.03 -31.55 -25.52
C TYR A 733 -14.36 -31.32 -27.01
N PHE A 734 -13.34 -31.11 -27.82
CA PHE A 734 -13.52 -30.92 -29.26
C PHE A 734 -14.11 -32.19 -29.91
N GLY A 735 -13.66 -33.37 -29.48
CA GLY A 735 -14.05 -34.69 -29.97
C GLY A 735 -12.84 -35.49 -30.47
N ASP A 736 -13.06 -36.77 -30.80
CA ASP A 736 -12.00 -37.64 -31.32
C ASP A 736 -11.65 -37.29 -32.76
N VAL A 737 -10.70 -36.36 -32.92
CA VAL A 737 -10.32 -35.76 -34.21
C VAL A 737 -9.90 -36.79 -35.26
N ALA A 738 -9.29 -37.90 -34.84
CA ALA A 738 -8.87 -38.98 -35.74
C ALA A 738 -10.05 -39.73 -36.39
N GLU A 739 -11.24 -39.66 -35.79
CA GLU A 739 -12.46 -40.29 -36.28
C GLU A 739 -13.35 -39.32 -37.07
N MET A 740 -13.03 -38.02 -37.07
CA MET A 740 -13.79 -36.99 -37.77
C MET A 740 -13.45 -36.97 -39.27
N THR A 741 -14.47 -36.70 -40.09
CA THR A 741 -14.27 -36.31 -41.48
C THR A 741 -13.83 -34.85 -41.59
N TYR A 742 -13.21 -34.44 -42.71
CA TYR A 742 -12.81 -33.04 -42.90
C TYR A 742 -14.00 -32.07 -42.75
N ALA A 743 -15.18 -32.46 -43.24
CA ALA A 743 -16.40 -31.69 -43.07
C ALA A 743 -16.82 -31.56 -41.60
N ALA A 744 -16.81 -32.67 -40.84
CA ALA A 744 -17.16 -32.67 -39.43
C ALA A 744 -16.15 -31.85 -38.58
N TRP A 745 -14.86 -31.97 -38.89
CA TRP A 745 -13.78 -31.24 -38.23
C TRP A 745 -13.92 -29.71 -38.38
N LEU A 746 -14.14 -29.23 -39.60
CA LEU A 746 -14.35 -27.80 -39.87
C LEU A 746 -15.67 -27.30 -39.29
N THR A 747 -16.76 -28.07 -39.43
CA THR A 747 -18.06 -27.72 -38.85
C THR A 747 -17.96 -27.57 -37.34
N ARG A 748 -17.30 -28.51 -36.64
CA ARG A 748 -17.11 -28.48 -35.20
C ARG A 748 -16.31 -27.26 -34.73
N PHE A 749 -15.26 -26.87 -35.47
CA PHE A 749 -14.51 -25.66 -35.16
C PHE A 749 -15.37 -24.40 -35.29
N ALA A 750 -16.13 -24.30 -36.40
CA ALA A 750 -17.04 -23.19 -36.62
C ALA A 750 -18.11 -23.12 -35.52
N GLU A 751 -18.75 -24.23 -35.15
CA GLU A 751 -19.76 -24.28 -34.08
C GLU A 751 -19.26 -23.73 -32.73
N LEU A 752 -17.98 -23.96 -32.41
CA LEU A 752 -17.42 -23.58 -31.11
C LEU A 752 -16.77 -22.19 -31.12
N ALA A 753 -16.26 -21.73 -32.26
CA ALA A 753 -15.49 -20.49 -32.39
C ALA A 753 -16.23 -19.36 -33.13
N HIS A 754 -17.30 -19.68 -33.85
CA HIS A 754 -18.16 -18.74 -34.53
C HIS A 754 -19.59 -18.84 -33.95
N THR A 755 -20.13 -17.69 -33.59
CA THR A 755 -21.46 -17.56 -33.00
C THR A 755 -22.24 -16.51 -33.78
N ASP A 756 -22.44 -15.29 -33.26
CA ASP A 756 -22.94 -14.13 -34.02
C ASP A 756 -21.81 -13.40 -34.79
N GLY A 757 -20.80 -14.18 -35.19
CA GLY A 757 -19.49 -13.75 -35.67
C GLY A 757 -18.35 -14.54 -35.02
N TRP A 758 -17.13 -14.38 -35.52
CA TRP A 758 -15.93 -14.93 -34.90
C TRP A 758 -15.69 -14.31 -33.52
N LEU A 759 -15.41 -15.13 -32.49
CA LEU A 759 -15.12 -14.60 -31.15
C LEU A 759 -13.84 -13.73 -31.10
N ASP A 760 -12.95 -13.92 -32.07
CA ASP A 760 -11.76 -13.10 -32.29
C ASP A 760 -11.21 -13.34 -33.70
N VAL A 761 -10.56 -12.33 -34.27
CA VAL A 761 -9.97 -12.39 -35.62
C VAL A 761 -8.94 -13.52 -35.75
N THR A 762 -8.21 -13.84 -34.69
CA THR A 762 -7.23 -14.93 -34.74
C THR A 762 -7.89 -16.32 -34.78
N LEU A 763 -9.16 -16.46 -34.35
CA LEU A 763 -9.91 -17.70 -34.52
C LEU A 763 -10.39 -17.88 -35.96
N ARG A 764 -10.79 -16.80 -36.63
CA ARG A 764 -11.04 -16.80 -38.08
C ARG A 764 -9.80 -17.23 -38.85
N ASP A 765 -8.65 -16.65 -38.53
CA ASP A 765 -7.38 -16.96 -39.22
C ASP A 765 -6.95 -18.42 -38.98
N ARG A 766 -7.26 -18.99 -37.80
CA ARG A 766 -7.09 -20.43 -37.52
C ARG A 766 -8.00 -21.28 -38.39
N PHE A 767 -9.28 -20.93 -38.51
CA PHE A 767 -10.22 -21.62 -39.36
C PHE A 767 -9.81 -21.55 -40.84
N HIS A 768 -9.35 -20.39 -41.31
CA HIS A 768 -8.80 -20.21 -42.66
C HIS A 768 -7.67 -21.19 -42.94
N ALA A 769 -6.71 -21.31 -42.04
CA ALA A 769 -5.60 -22.26 -42.17
C ALA A 769 -6.08 -23.72 -42.18
N MET A 770 -7.14 -24.04 -41.43
CA MET A 770 -7.77 -25.37 -41.43
C MET A 770 -8.46 -25.68 -42.77
N VAL A 771 -9.17 -24.71 -43.34
CA VAL A 771 -9.83 -24.82 -44.64
C VAL A 771 -8.80 -25.03 -45.75
N GLN A 772 -7.74 -24.22 -45.80
CA GLN A 772 -6.66 -24.38 -46.78
C GLN A 772 -5.96 -25.75 -46.64
N ARG A 773 -5.82 -26.27 -45.42
CA ARG A 773 -5.27 -27.62 -45.20
C ARG A 773 -6.20 -28.70 -45.75
N ALA A 774 -7.51 -28.54 -45.61
CA ALA A 774 -8.49 -29.45 -46.19
C ALA A 774 -8.42 -29.43 -47.73
N GLU A 775 -8.35 -28.26 -48.36
CA GLU A 775 -8.17 -28.13 -49.82
C GLU A 775 -6.90 -28.84 -50.30
N ALA A 776 -5.77 -28.56 -49.64
CA ALA A 776 -4.49 -29.14 -50.01
C ALA A 776 -4.46 -30.67 -49.84
N ARG A 777 -5.24 -31.23 -48.91
CA ARG A 777 -5.32 -32.68 -48.68
C ARG A 777 -6.28 -33.39 -49.62
N LEU A 778 -7.43 -32.78 -49.90
CA LEU A 778 -8.51 -33.38 -50.69
C LEU A 778 -8.31 -33.17 -52.19
N ALA A 779 -7.42 -32.27 -52.58
CA ALA A 779 -6.98 -32.13 -53.95
C ALA A 779 -6.37 -33.45 -54.47
N PRO A 780 -6.73 -33.90 -55.68
CA PRO A 780 -6.16 -35.12 -56.27
C PRO A 780 -4.69 -34.96 -56.69
N GLN A 781 -4.13 -33.75 -56.66
CA GLN A 781 -2.74 -33.46 -56.99
C GLN A 781 -1.84 -33.58 -55.76
N ASP A 782 -0.80 -34.42 -55.85
CA ASP A 782 0.17 -34.61 -54.76
C ASP A 782 1.35 -33.61 -54.79
N HIS A 783 1.44 -32.75 -55.81
CA HIS A 783 2.52 -31.77 -56.00
C HIS A 783 2.11 -30.61 -56.92
N GLY A 784 2.83 -29.49 -56.84
CA GLY A 784 2.56 -28.27 -57.62
C GLY A 784 1.65 -27.28 -56.91
N THR A 785 1.34 -26.15 -57.57
CA THR A 785 0.43 -25.14 -57.02
C THR A 785 -1.02 -25.60 -57.20
N ILE A 786 -1.71 -25.85 -56.09
CA ILE A 786 -3.15 -26.13 -56.06
C ILE A 786 -3.88 -24.78 -55.99
N PRO A 787 -4.78 -24.44 -56.93
CA PRO A 787 -5.61 -23.25 -56.81
C PRO A 787 -6.50 -23.32 -55.57
N THR A 788 -6.41 -22.33 -54.69
CA THR A 788 -7.25 -22.22 -53.49
C THR A 788 -8.53 -21.45 -53.79
N LEU A 789 -9.64 -21.87 -53.19
CA LEU A 789 -10.92 -21.16 -53.20
C LEU A 789 -10.95 -20.03 -52.17
N PHE A 790 -10.02 -20.02 -51.21
CA PHE A 790 -9.97 -19.11 -50.06
C PHE A 790 -8.55 -18.52 -49.93
N ALA A 791 -8.24 -17.53 -50.75
CA ALA A 791 -6.91 -16.93 -50.81
C ALA A 791 -6.60 -16.08 -49.58
N ASP A 792 -7.59 -15.32 -49.11
CA ASP A 792 -7.48 -14.36 -48.02
C ASP A 792 -8.32 -14.80 -46.80
N ALA A 793 -7.92 -14.38 -45.59
CA ALA A 793 -8.66 -14.73 -44.37
C ALA A 793 -10.09 -14.16 -44.35
N SER A 794 -10.35 -13.08 -45.08
CA SER A 794 -11.70 -12.52 -45.29
C SER A 794 -12.62 -13.44 -46.09
N ASP A 795 -12.08 -14.40 -46.85
CA ASP A 795 -12.88 -15.36 -47.62
C ASP A 795 -13.60 -16.37 -46.73
N VAL A 796 -13.21 -16.46 -45.46
CA VAL A 796 -13.81 -17.34 -44.45
C VAL A 796 -14.54 -16.61 -43.34
N GLU A 797 -14.96 -15.37 -43.60
CA GLU A 797 -15.72 -14.58 -42.63
C GLU A 797 -17.04 -15.27 -42.25
N ASP A 798 -17.74 -15.88 -43.20
CA ASP A 798 -18.92 -16.74 -42.96
C ASP A 798 -18.52 -18.23 -43.12
N PRO A 799 -18.31 -18.97 -42.01
CA PRO A 799 -17.87 -20.36 -42.07
C PRO A 799 -18.93 -21.29 -42.68
N HIS A 800 -20.23 -20.96 -42.61
CA HIS A 800 -21.27 -21.79 -43.22
C HIS A 800 -21.22 -21.67 -44.75
N ALA A 801 -21.04 -20.47 -45.28
CA ALA A 801 -20.83 -20.25 -46.71
C ALA A 801 -19.52 -20.86 -47.21
N THR A 802 -18.45 -20.75 -46.41
CA THR A 802 -17.16 -21.41 -46.68
C THR A 802 -17.31 -22.93 -46.77
N LEU A 803 -17.97 -23.55 -45.78
CA LEU A 803 -18.22 -24.99 -45.77
C LEU A 803 -19.05 -25.44 -46.98
N ALA A 804 -20.12 -24.72 -47.32
CA ALA A 804 -20.93 -25.04 -48.50
C ALA A 804 -20.11 -24.99 -49.81
N THR A 805 -19.24 -24.00 -49.94
CA THR A 805 -18.35 -23.82 -51.09
C THR A 805 -17.30 -24.94 -51.17
N LEU A 806 -16.67 -25.26 -50.04
CA LEU A 806 -15.70 -26.35 -49.93
C LEU A 806 -16.34 -27.70 -50.30
N LEU A 807 -17.53 -28.00 -49.76
CA LEU A 807 -18.23 -29.26 -50.00
C LEU A 807 -18.71 -29.43 -51.44
N SER A 808 -19.06 -28.32 -52.11
CA SER A 808 -19.40 -28.35 -53.54
C SER A 808 -18.19 -28.70 -54.41
N SER A 809 -16.99 -28.26 -54.05
CA SER A 809 -15.76 -28.49 -54.81
C SER A 809 -15.05 -29.80 -54.42
N TYR A 810 -15.16 -30.20 -53.16
CA TYR A 810 -14.55 -31.40 -52.58
C TYR A 810 -15.57 -32.25 -51.81
N PRO A 811 -16.51 -32.95 -52.50
CA PRO A 811 -17.53 -33.76 -51.84
C PRO A 811 -16.97 -34.86 -50.93
N ALA A 812 -15.77 -35.35 -51.23
CA ALA A 812 -15.08 -36.36 -50.41
C ALA A 812 -14.83 -35.92 -48.96
N ALA A 813 -14.86 -34.61 -48.66
CA ALA A 813 -14.71 -34.08 -47.31
C ALA A 813 -15.73 -34.66 -46.30
N THR A 814 -16.90 -35.12 -46.75
CA THR A 814 -17.93 -35.72 -45.88
C THR A 814 -17.69 -37.20 -45.57
N GLU A 815 -16.80 -37.87 -46.31
CA GLU A 815 -16.56 -39.31 -46.20
C GLU A 815 -15.15 -39.62 -45.72
N VAL A 816 -14.15 -38.81 -46.10
CA VAL A 816 -12.75 -39.02 -45.78
C VAL A 816 -12.45 -38.53 -44.36
N THR A 817 -12.01 -39.44 -43.51
CA THR A 817 -11.51 -39.14 -42.16
C THR A 817 -10.20 -38.36 -42.21
N LEU A 818 -9.91 -37.59 -41.16
CA LEU A 818 -8.69 -36.79 -41.08
C LEU A 818 -7.44 -37.67 -41.24
N HIS A 819 -6.49 -37.19 -42.04
CA HIS A 819 -5.21 -37.86 -42.18
C HIS A 819 -4.46 -37.86 -40.84
N PRO A 820 -3.74 -38.94 -40.44
CA PRO A 820 -3.03 -38.98 -39.14
C PRO A 820 -2.04 -37.82 -38.91
N ALA A 821 -1.48 -37.26 -39.98
CA ALA A 821 -0.59 -36.09 -39.92
C ALA A 821 -1.32 -34.75 -39.73
N ASP A 822 -2.64 -34.70 -39.96
CA ASP A 822 -3.46 -33.50 -39.77
C ASP A 822 -4.08 -33.42 -38.37
N VAL A 823 -4.10 -34.53 -37.62
CA VAL A 823 -4.45 -34.56 -36.19
C VAL A 823 -3.52 -33.67 -35.34
N PRO A 824 -2.18 -33.81 -35.38
CA PRO A 824 -1.29 -32.91 -34.65
C PRO A 824 -1.29 -31.47 -35.22
N PHE A 825 -1.67 -31.29 -36.49
CA PHE A 825 -1.81 -29.96 -37.09
C PHE A 825 -2.92 -29.14 -36.42
N LEU A 826 -4.05 -29.75 -36.02
CA LEU A 826 -5.06 -29.02 -35.22
C LEU A 826 -4.46 -28.48 -33.93
N VAL A 827 -3.68 -29.31 -33.21
CA VAL A 827 -3.04 -28.89 -31.94
C VAL A 827 -2.06 -27.75 -32.19
N GLU A 828 -1.27 -27.82 -33.28
CA GLU A 828 -0.39 -26.72 -33.70
C GLU A 828 -1.18 -25.42 -33.94
N VAL A 829 -2.28 -25.48 -34.71
CA VAL A 829 -3.17 -24.34 -34.97
C VAL A 829 -3.73 -23.76 -33.67
N CYS A 830 -4.15 -24.63 -32.73
CA CYS A 830 -4.68 -24.21 -31.43
C CYS A 830 -3.62 -23.52 -30.56
N ARG A 831 -2.33 -23.83 -30.73
CA ARG A 831 -1.20 -23.23 -29.99
C ARG A 831 -0.68 -21.91 -30.57
N ARG A 832 -1.14 -21.49 -31.75
CA ARG A 832 -0.71 -20.22 -32.36
C ARG A 832 -1.00 -19.03 -31.42
N PRO A 833 -0.17 -17.96 -31.43
CA PRO A 833 -0.46 -16.74 -30.69
C PRO A 833 -1.82 -16.14 -31.06
N GLY A 834 -2.47 -15.45 -30.12
CA GLY A 834 -3.82 -14.89 -30.28
C GLY A 834 -4.77 -15.37 -29.18
N LYS A 835 -6.09 -15.26 -29.43
CA LYS A 835 -7.11 -15.72 -28.48
C LYS A 835 -7.07 -17.25 -28.34
N PRO A 836 -6.96 -17.80 -27.11
CA PRO A 836 -7.02 -19.24 -26.89
C PRO A 836 -8.33 -19.85 -27.39
N VAL A 837 -8.29 -21.11 -27.84
CA VAL A 837 -9.48 -21.78 -28.36
C VAL A 837 -10.55 -22.01 -27.27
N PRO A 838 -11.85 -21.91 -27.60
CA PRO A 838 -12.96 -22.06 -26.64
C PRO A 838 -13.30 -23.53 -26.31
N PHE A 839 -12.38 -24.46 -26.54
CA PHE A 839 -12.59 -25.89 -26.33
C PHE A 839 -11.29 -26.60 -25.93
N VAL A 840 -11.40 -27.85 -25.49
CA VAL A 840 -10.25 -28.71 -25.19
C VAL A 840 -9.92 -29.56 -26.43
N PRO A 841 -8.82 -29.31 -27.15
CA PRO A 841 -8.52 -30.01 -28.41
C PRO A 841 -8.01 -31.44 -28.22
N VAL A 842 -7.34 -31.73 -27.11
CA VAL A 842 -6.72 -33.03 -26.80
C VAL A 842 -6.72 -33.26 -25.29
N LEU A 843 -6.78 -34.53 -24.89
CA LEU A 843 -6.64 -34.97 -23.50
C LEU A 843 -5.21 -35.50 -23.32
N ASP A 844 -4.34 -34.64 -22.82
CA ASP A 844 -2.93 -34.91 -22.52
C ASP A 844 -2.54 -34.28 -21.18
N GLY A 845 -1.26 -34.35 -20.81
CA GLY A 845 -0.76 -33.69 -19.60
C GLY A 845 -1.01 -32.17 -19.55
N ASP A 846 -1.31 -31.52 -20.69
CA ASP A 846 -1.67 -30.10 -20.77
C ASP A 846 -3.19 -29.85 -20.62
N VAL A 847 -4.03 -30.87 -20.37
CA VAL A 847 -5.51 -30.76 -20.34
C VAL A 847 -6.02 -29.62 -19.45
N ARG A 848 -5.44 -29.41 -18.26
CA ARG A 848 -5.78 -28.28 -17.39
C ARG A 848 -5.46 -26.95 -18.05
N ARG A 849 -4.31 -26.84 -18.71
CA ARG A 849 -3.88 -25.61 -19.39
C ARG A 849 -4.85 -25.26 -20.51
N TRP A 850 -5.29 -26.25 -21.30
CA TRP A 850 -6.30 -26.05 -22.34
C TRP A 850 -7.64 -25.55 -21.78
N TYR A 851 -8.10 -26.17 -20.71
CA TYR A 851 -9.37 -25.83 -20.07
C TYR A 851 -9.33 -24.45 -19.39
N ARG A 852 -8.28 -24.15 -18.60
CA ARG A 852 -8.17 -22.91 -17.81
C ARG A 852 -7.74 -21.69 -18.63
N SER A 853 -7.09 -21.86 -19.77
CA SER A 853 -6.65 -20.74 -20.60
C SER A 853 -7.84 -19.92 -21.11
N ASP A 854 -7.84 -18.61 -20.84
CA ASP A 854 -8.90 -17.67 -21.26
C ASP A 854 -10.33 -18.14 -20.92
N SER A 855 -10.53 -18.53 -19.66
CA SER A 855 -11.77 -19.13 -19.13
C SER A 855 -12.66 -18.15 -18.36
N LEU A 856 -12.35 -16.84 -18.39
CA LEU A 856 -13.02 -15.83 -17.57
C LEU A 856 -14.04 -14.97 -18.33
N TRP A 857 -13.85 -14.77 -19.64
CA TRP A 857 -14.71 -13.86 -20.42
C TRP A 857 -16.13 -14.42 -20.61
N GLN A 858 -16.31 -15.74 -20.51
CA GLN A 858 -17.58 -16.43 -20.69
C GLN A 858 -18.61 -16.02 -19.62
N ALA A 859 -18.16 -15.56 -18.45
CA ALA A 859 -19.05 -15.04 -17.41
C ALA A 859 -19.74 -13.71 -17.79
N HIS A 860 -19.32 -13.08 -18.89
CA HIS A 860 -19.84 -11.82 -19.43
C HIS A 860 -20.62 -12.04 -20.74
N ASP A 861 -20.84 -13.29 -21.11
CA ASP A 861 -21.55 -13.69 -22.31
C ASP A 861 -22.84 -14.42 -21.93
N ALA A 862 -23.99 -13.87 -22.32
CA ALA A 862 -25.30 -14.37 -21.93
C ALA A 862 -25.63 -15.74 -22.52
N ARG A 863 -24.84 -16.24 -23.47
CA ARG A 863 -25.04 -17.55 -24.13
C ARG A 863 -24.70 -18.73 -23.23
N TYR A 864 -23.85 -18.53 -22.24
CA TYR A 864 -23.47 -19.58 -21.30
C TYR A 864 -24.32 -19.51 -20.02
N ASP A 865 -24.71 -20.69 -19.54
CA ASP A 865 -25.34 -20.86 -18.23
C ASP A 865 -24.33 -20.54 -17.11
N ALA A 866 -24.80 -19.96 -16.01
CA ALA A 866 -23.93 -19.63 -14.87
C ALA A 866 -23.28 -20.85 -14.20
N ASP A 867 -23.84 -22.05 -14.36
CA ASP A 867 -23.23 -23.30 -13.88
C ASP A 867 -22.03 -23.74 -14.76
N ALA A 868 -22.00 -23.31 -16.02
CA ALA A 868 -21.06 -23.74 -17.05
C ALA A 868 -19.78 -22.89 -17.14
N VAL A 869 -19.70 -21.75 -16.45
CA VAL A 869 -18.62 -20.76 -16.58
C VAL A 869 -17.78 -20.61 -15.31
N CYS A 870 -16.53 -20.18 -15.43
CA CYS A 870 -15.70 -19.86 -14.27
C CYS A 870 -16.07 -18.46 -13.75
N ILE A 871 -16.45 -18.36 -12.47
CA ILE A 871 -16.82 -17.10 -11.80
C ILE A 871 -15.92 -16.98 -10.56
N ILE A 872 -15.21 -15.87 -10.40
CA ILE A 872 -14.08 -15.76 -9.45
C ILE A 872 -14.27 -14.74 -8.30
N PRO A 873 -15.32 -14.84 -7.47
CA PRO A 873 -15.51 -13.94 -6.33
C PRO A 873 -14.59 -14.32 -5.15
N GLY A 874 -14.47 -13.42 -4.17
CA GLY A 874 -13.81 -13.71 -2.89
C GLY A 874 -14.73 -14.46 -1.93
N THR A 875 -14.16 -15.31 -1.09
CA THR A 875 -14.92 -16.24 -0.22
C THR A 875 -15.81 -15.52 0.79
N VAL A 876 -15.32 -14.42 1.36
CA VAL A 876 -16.07 -13.60 2.33
C VAL A 876 -16.96 -12.60 1.62
N ALA A 877 -16.41 -11.93 0.61
CA ALA A 877 -17.03 -10.75 0.02
C ALA A 877 -18.27 -11.08 -0.83
N VAL A 878 -18.40 -12.30 -1.34
CA VAL A 878 -19.59 -12.75 -2.08
C VAL A 878 -20.87 -12.66 -1.22
N ALA A 879 -20.76 -12.92 0.09
CA ALA A 879 -21.87 -12.81 1.03
C ALA A 879 -22.42 -11.38 1.17
N GLY A 880 -21.62 -10.39 0.81
CA GLY A 880 -22.00 -8.97 0.81
C GLY A 880 -22.82 -8.55 -0.42
N ILE A 881 -22.89 -9.40 -1.45
CA ILE A 881 -23.66 -9.12 -2.67
C ILE A 881 -25.12 -9.51 -2.42
N THR A 882 -25.96 -8.52 -2.13
CA THR A 882 -27.37 -8.75 -1.76
C THR A 882 -28.36 -8.34 -2.86
N GLN A 883 -27.91 -7.62 -3.87
CA GLN A 883 -28.72 -7.11 -4.96
C GLN A 883 -27.97 -7.23 -6.29
N VAL A 884 -28.71 -7.60 -7.35
CA VAL A 884 -28.22 -7.48 -8.73
C VAL A 884 -28.47 -6.08 -9.26
N ASP A 885 -27.57 -5.59 -10.11
CA ASP A 885 -27.73 -4.35 -10.86
C ASP A 885 -27.90 -3.08 -9.98
N GLU A 886 -27.24 -3.05 -8.81
CA GLU A 886 -26.99 -1.80 -8.08
C GLU A 886 -25.96 -0.96 -8.86
N PRO A 887 -26.20 0.33 -9.16
CA PRO A 887 -25.21 1.18 -9.83
C PRO A 887 -23.89 1.22 -9.06
N VAL A 888 -22.76 1.13 -9.76
CA VAL A 888 -21.44 1.07 -9.10
C VAL A 888 -21.18 2.31 -8.24
N ALA A 889 -21.66 3.47 -8.66
CA ALA A 889 -21.53 4.72 -7.90
C ALA A 889 -22.31 4.68 -6.58
N ASP A 890 -23.51 4.07 -6.56
CA ASP A 890 -24.34 3.95 -5.36
C ASP A 890 -23.74 2.92 -4.40
N LEU A 891 -23.25 1.80 -4.94
CA LEU A 891 -22.55 0.77 -4.18
C LEU A 891 -21.34 1.37 -3.44
N LEU A 892 -20.42 2.04 -4.14
CA LEU A 892 -19.22 2.59 -3.52
C LEU A 892 -19.54 3.71 -2.54
N ARG A 893 -20.57 4.52 -2.83
CA ARG A 893 -21.05 5.58 -1.94
C ARG A 893 -21.60 5.02 -0.64
N ARG A 894 -22.40 3.94 -0.69
CA ARG A 894 -22.91 3.26 0.51
C ARG A 894 -21.79 2.80 1.45
N PHE A 895 -20.63 2.39 0.91
CA PHE A 895 -19.47 2.03 1.73
C PHE A 895 -18.81 3.23 2.41
N GLU A 896 -18.74 4.38 1.72
CA GLU A 896 -18.22 5.61 2.31
C GLU A 896 -19.17 6.18 3.37
N ASP A 897 -20.47 6.25 3.05
CA ASP A 897 -21.52 6.82 3.89
C ASP A 897 -21.59 6.11 5.27
N GLU A 898 -21.46 4.78 5.31
CA GLU A 898 -21.41 4.03 6.58
C GLU A 898 -20.29 4.52 7.50
N THR A 899 -19.10 4.76 6.94
CA THR A 899 -17.96 5.23 7.74
C THR A 899 -18.15 6.70 8.16
N VAL A 900 -18.80 7.52 7.31
CA VAL A 900 -19.19 8.89 7.70
C VAL A 900 -20.13 8.84 8.89
N ASP A 901 -21.16 8.00 8.84
CA ASP A 901 -22.14 7.83 9.90
C ASP A 901 -21.51 7.32 11.20
N ASP A 902 -20.60 6.34 11.12
CA ASP A 902 -19.86 5.83 12.28
C ASP A 902 -19.01 6.90 12.95
N VAL A 903 -18.26 7.68 12.16
CA VAL A 903 -17.37 8.73 12.69
C VAL A 903 -18.17 9.89 13.28
N LEU A 904 -19.30 10.27 12.67
CA LEU A 904 -20.22 11.27 13.22
C LEU A 904 -20.91 10.77 14.49
N THR A 905 -21.33 9.50 14.54
CA THR A 905 -21.92 8.87 15.72
C THR A 905 -20.92 8.78 16.87
N ALA A 906 -19.63 8.60 16.57
CA ALA A 906 -18.54 8.67 17.54
C ALA A 906 -18.25 10.10 18.06
N GLY A 907 -18.96 11.12 17.56
CA GLY A 907 -18.90 12.50 18.04
C GLY A 907 -17.93 13.41 17.28
N ALA A 908 -17.45 13.00 16.10
CA ALA A 908 -16.61 13.86 15.28
C ALA A 908 -17.39 15.09 14.76
N LEU A 909 -16.72 16.23 14.71
CA LEU A 909 -17.26 17.45 14.11
C LEU A 909 -16.81 17.53 12.65
N THR A 910 -17.68 18.09 11.80
CA THR A 910 -17.35 18.37 10.40
C THR A 910 -16.89 19.81 10.21
N SER A 911 -15.95 20.02 9.31
CA SER A 911 -15.51 21.33 8.82
C SER A 911 -15.75 21.47 7.32
N ARG A 912 -16.15 22.66 6.87
CA ARG A 912 -16.23 22.98 5.44
C ARG A 912 -14.83 23.07 4.85
N VAL A 913 -14.61 22.46 3.70
CA VAL A 913 -13.35 22.47 2.96
C VAL A 913 -13.61 22.72 1.47
N ALA A 914 -12.63 23.26 0.76
CA ALA A 914 -12.70 23.51 -0.68
C ALA A 914 -12.86 22.22 -1.50
N GLY A 915 -12.20 21.15 -1.05
CA GLY A 915 -12.17 19.85 -1.71
C GLY A 915 -11.37 18.83 -0.91
N ARG A 916 -11.38 17.57 -1.36
CA ARG A 916 -10.63 16.47 -0.72
C ARG A 916 -9.11 16.68 -0.82
N ARG A 917 -8.62 17.08 -1.98
CA ARG A 917 -7.21 17.46 -2.22
C ARG A 917 -7.10 18.98 -2.35
N ARG A 918 -6.33 19.61 -1.47
CA ARG A 918 -6.21 21.08 -1.38
C ARG A 918 -4.95 21.52 -0.64
N VAL A 919 -4.56 22.78 -0.85
CA VAL A 919 -3.60 23.52 0.01
C VAL A 919 -4.39 24.38 0.99
N ASP A 920 -4.32 24.07 2.29
CA ASP A 920 -5.17 24.70 3.33
C ASP A 920 -4.85 26.19 3.59
N ALA A 921 -3.70 26.70 3.16
CA ALA A 921 -3.29 28.09 3.37
C ALA A 921 -3.85 29.09 2.33
N ALA A 922 -4.46 28.57 1.26
CA ALA A 922 -5.04 29.35 0.16
C ALA A 922 -6.57 29.37 0.24
N ASP A 923 -7.22 30.26 -0.54
CA ASP A 923 -8.66 30.21 -0.75
C ASP A 923 -9.09 28.95 -1.52
N ASP A 924 -10.41 28.73 -1.63
CA ASP A 924 -10.95 27.49 -2.18
C ASP A 924 -10.43 27.21 -3.59
N VAL A 925 -10.43 28.20 -4.48
CA VAL A 925 -10.05 28.03 -5.89
C VAL A 925 -8.54 27.86 -6.04
N LEU A 926 -7.76 28.75 -5.42
CA LEU A 926 -6.30 28.72 -5.48
C LEU A 926 -5.75 27.44 -4.84
N GLY A 927 -6.32 27.03 -3.71
CA GLY A 927 -5.92 25.83 -2.98
C GLY A 927 -6.15 24.54 -3.77
N LEU A 928 -7.20 24.48 -4.60
CA LEU A 928 -7.46 23.34 -5.50
C LEU A 928 -6.46 23.29 -6.66
N VAL A 929 -6.19 24.44 -7.30
CA VAL A 929 -5.25 24.50 -8.45
C VAL A 929 -3.80 24.23 -8.02
N LEU A 930 -3.36 24.76 -6.88
CA LEU A 930 -2.02 24.50 -6.33
C LEU A 930 -1.81 23.04 -5.92
N ALA A 931 -2.89 22.30 -5.63
CA ALA A 931 -2.81 20.91 -5.19
C ALA A 931 -3.01 19.90 -6.33
N ALA A 932 -3.58 20.31 -7.46
CA ALA A 932 -3.92 19.43 -8.57
C ALA A 932 -2.69 19.11 -9.44
N PRO A 933 -2.23 17.84 -9.52
CA PRO A 933 -1.04 17.49 -10.31
C PRO A 933 -1.24 17.69 -11.82
N ASP A 934 -2.48 17.57 -12.27
CA ASP A 934 -2.89 17.57 -13.67
C ASP A 934 -4.01 18.59 -13.92
N VAL A 935 -4.17 18.98 -15.19
CA VAL A 935 -5.28 19.79 -15.70
C VAL A 935 -5.88 19.11 -16.93
N SER A 936 -7.19 19.27 -17.14
CA SER A 936 -7.81 18.97 -18.43
C SER A 936 -7.57 20.18 -19.34
N TRP A 937 -6.76 20.01 -20.38
CA TRP A 937 -6.44 21.03 -21.37
C TRP A 937 -7.13 20.69 -22.68
N ALA A 938 -8.25 21.36 -22.96
CA ALA A 938 -9.05 21.12 -24.16
C ALA A 938 -9.35 19.61 -24.38
N GLY A 939 -9.75 18.91 -23.31
CA GLY A 939 -10.07 17.48 -23.34
C GLY A 939 -8.89 16.53 -23.19
N ARG A 940 -7.64 17.04 -23.18
CA ARG A 940 -6.43 16.22 -22.92
C ARG A 940 -5.97 16.38 -21.48
N THR A 941 -5.69 15.28 -20.80
CA THR A 941 -5.10 15.36 -19.45
C THR A 941 -3.60 15.60 -19.57
N VAL A 942 -3.15 16.76 -19.08
CA VAL A 942 -1.74 17.16 -19.10
C VAL A 942 -1.28 17.56 -17.70
N ARG A 943 0.02 17.44 -17.44
CA ARG A 943 0.60 17.92 -16.18
C ARG A 943 0.32 19.41 -16.00
N ASN A 944 -0.20 19.76 -14.83
CA ASN A 944 -0.60 21.12 -14.49
C ASN A 944 0.56 22.12 -14.71
N PRO A 945 0.38 23.17 -15.52
CA PRO A 945 1.40 24.20 -15.77
C PRO A 945 1.98 24.81 -14.49
N VAL A 946 1.17 24.96 -13.44
CA VAL A 946 1.60 25.46 -12.11
C VAL A 946 2.69 24.55 -11.52
N HIS A 947 2.52 23.23 -11.61
CA HIS A 947 3.51 22.24 -11.16
C HIS A 947 4.66 22.02 -12.15
N ARG A 948 4.53 22.44 -13.42
CA ARG A 948 5.64 22.44 -14.39
C ARG A 948 6.61 23.59 -14.13
N LEU A 949 6.11 24.74 -13.66
CA LEU A 949 6.93 25.91 -13.33
C LEU A 949 7.83 25.68 -12.11
N GLY A 950 7.45 24.79 -11.20
CA GLY A 950 8.20 24.47 -10.00
C GLY A 950 7.30 24.21 -8.80
N ALA A 951 7.88 23.80 -7.68
CA ALA A 951 7.15 23.56 -6.43
C ALA A 951 7.17 24.77 -5.47
N ASP A 952 8.01 25.78 -5.74
CA ASP A 952 8.32 26.89 -4.82
C ASP A 952 7.34 28.06 -4.95
N TRP A 953 6.04 27.74 -4.95
CA TRP A 953 4.96 28.74 -4.92
C TRP A 953 4.78 29.29 -3.51
N VAL A 954 4.86 30.62 -3.37
CA VAL A 954 4.64 31.32 -2.11
C VAL A 954 3.27 31.97 -2.13
N ILE A 955 2.39 31.55 -1.22
CA ILE A 955 1.09 32.18 -1.00
C ILE A 955 1.33 33.52 -0.30
N VAL A 956 1.13 34.62 -1.02
CA VAL A 956 1.32 35.98 -0.49
C VAL A 956 0.03 36.54 0.10
N GLU A 957 -1.12 36.12 -0.44
CA GLU A 957 -2.47 36.38 0.06
C GLU A 957 -3.34 35.14 -0.19
N PRO A 958 -4.45 34.91 0.53
CA PRO A 958 -5.28 33.73 0.31
C PRO A 958 -5.71 33.52 -1.16
N SER A 959 -5.91 34.60 -1.90
CA SER A 959 -6.31 34.59 -3.32
C SER A 959 -5.16 34.83 -4.30
N ARG A 960 -3.89 34.78 -3.84
CA ARG A 960 -2.72 35.08 -4.68
C ARG A 960 -1.45 34.35 -4.24
N ALA A 961 -0.85 33.61 -5.17
CA ALA A 961 0.47 32.99 -5.02
C ALA A 961 1.45 33.51 -6.08
N GLU A 962 2.72 33.56 -5.73
CA GLU A 962 3.82 33.99 -6.60
C GLU A 962 4.90 32.91 -6.67
N HIS A 963 5.50 32.74 -7.85
CA HIS A 963 6.63 31.83 -8.07
C HIS A 963 7.92 32.65 -8.23
N ALA A 964 8.84 32.52 -7.27
CA ALA A 964 10.00 33.42 -7.16
C ALA A 964 10.99 33.32 -8.33
N GLU A 965 11.20 32.12 -8.87
CA GLU A 965 12.20 31.90 -9.94
C GLU A 965 11.75 32.46 -11.29
N THR A 966 10.46 32.32 -11.61
CA THR A 966 9.90 32.68 -12.92
C THR A 966 9.18 34.02 -12.91
N GLY A 967 8.85 34.57 -11.73
CA GLY A 967 8.00 35.75 -11.59
C GLY A 967 6.52 35.49 -11.91
N ALA A 968 6.12 34.22 -12.09
CA ALA A 968 4.74 33.87 -12.39
C ALA A 968 3.82 34.17 -11.20
N VAL A 969 2.58 34.58 -11.50
CA VAL A 969 1.56 34.91 -10.50
C VAL A 969 0.33 34.06 -10.77
N LEU A 970 -0.20 33.43 -9.73
CA LEU A 970 -1.46 32.70 -9.76
C LEU A 970 -2.45 33.42 -8.84
N ARG A 971 -3.58 33.87 -9.38
CA ARG A 971 -4.58 34.65 -8.61
C ARG A 971 -6.00 34.19 -8.88
N THR A 972 -6.88 34.35 -7.90
CA THR A 972 -8.29 33.97 -8.03
C THR A 972 -9.12 35.11 -8.62
N GLU A 973 -9.98 34.79 -9.60
CA GLU A 973 -11.00 35.66 -10.17
C GLU A 973 -12.35 34.93 -10.19
N GLY A 974 -13.16 35.08 -9.14
CA GLY A 974 -14.42 34.34 -9.00
C GLY A 974 -14.18 32.84 -8.80
N GLU A 975 -14.73 32.00 -9.67
CA GLU A 975 -14.56 30.54 -9.66
C GLU A 975 -13.41 30.06 -10.57
N THR A 976 -12.51 30.97 -10.95
CA THR A 976 -11.42 30.70 -11.89
C THR A 976 -10.09 31.14 -11.30
N ALA A 977 -9.05 30.32 -11.43
CA ALA A 977 -7.68 30.73 -11.18
C ALA A 977 -7.07 31.27 -12.47
N VAL A 978 -6.33 32.37 -12.38
CA VAL A 978 -5.64 33.01 -13.50
C VAL A 978 -4.15 32.91 -13.26
N LEU A 979 -3.47 32.16 -14.12
CA LEU A 979 -2.02 32.04 -14.16
C LEU A 979 -1.45 33.07 -15.14
N GLU A 980 -0.61 33.96 -14.65
CA GLU A 980 0.10 34.97 -15.41
C GLU A 980 1.60 34.63 -15.41
N VAL A 981 2.19 34.48 -16.59
CA VAL A 981 3.61 34.18 -16.78
C VAL A 981 4.28 35.31 -17.55
N ASP A 982 5.32 35.92 -16.98
CA ASP A 982 6.11 36.95 -17.65
C ASP A 982 7.02 36.32 -18.72
N LEU A 983 6.89 36.78 -19.96
CA LEU A 983 7.71 36.33 -21.10
C LEU A 983 8.83 37.34 -21.43
N GLY A 984 8.99 38.40 -20.63
CA GLY A 984 9.97 39.48 -20.83
C GLY A 984 9.46 40.59 -21.75
N GLY A 985 10.06 41.78 -21.65
CA GLY A 985 9.79 42.90 -22.58
C GLY A 985 8.39 43.54 -22.46
N ARG A 986 7.71 43.42 -21.31
CA ARG A 986 6.29 43.79 -21.04
C ARG A 986 5.25 42.81 -21.60
N ARG A 987 5.61 41.57 -21.89
CA ARG A 987 4.72 40.55 -22.45
C ARG A 987 4.32 39.55 -21.36
N THR A 988 3.02 39.26 -21.26
CA THR A 988 2.48 38.34 -20.25
C THR A 988 1.56 37.32 -20.91
N LEU A 989 1.82 36.04 -20.67
CA LEU A 989 0.89 34.96 -21.01
C LEU A 989 -0.13 34.82 -19.89
N THR A 990 -1.41 34.82 -20.22
CA THR A 990 -2.51 34.62 -19.25
C THR A 990 -3.24 33.32 -19.58
N LEU A 991 -3.40 32.46 -18.58
CA LEU A 991 -4.12 31.20 -18.66
C LEU A 991 -5.20 31.16 -17.59
N ARG A 992 -6.41 30.70 -17.94
CA ARG A 992 -7.56 30.61 -17.04
C ARG A 992 -7.85 29.15 -16.73
N LEU A 993 -7.96 28.81 -15.45
CA LEU A 993 -8.21 27.45 -14.94
C LEU A 993 -9.51 27.43 -14.12
N GLN A 994 -10.49 26.66 -14.57
CA GLN A 994 -11.79 26.48 -13.91
C GLN A 994 -11.72 25.28 -12.95
N VAL A 995 -12.43 25.34 -11.81
CA VAL A 995 -12.31 24.33 -10.73
C VAL A 995 -13.62 23.62 -10.37
N ALA A 996 -14.65 23.67 -11.22
CA ALA A 996 -16.00 23.22 -10.89
C ALA A 996 -16.07 21.82 -10.24
N ASP A 997 -15.38 20.83 -10.82
CA ASP A 997 -15.37 19.44 -10.34
C ASP A 997 -14.09 19.05 -9.57
N ALA A 998 -13.23 20.03 -9.24
CA ALA A 998 -11.97 19.75 -8.56
C ALA A 998 -12.15 19.39 -7.07
N ALA A 999 -13.32 19.70 -6.48
CA ALA A 999 -13.61 19.44 -5.08
C ALA A 999 -13.59 17.94 -4.71
N ASP A 1000 -13.95 17.06 -5.64
CA ASP A 1000 -13.97 15.60 -5.46
C ASP A 1000 -13.02 14.85 -6.42
N GLY A 1001 -11.94 15.51 -6.82
CA GLY A 1001 -10.79 14.87 -7.45
C GLY A 1001 -10.65 15.09 -8.95
N GLY A 1002 -11.58 15.82 -9.58
CA GLY A 1002 -11.43 16.29 -10.95
C GLY A 1002 -10.19 17.17 -11.14
N ALA A 1003 -9.59 17.10 -12.32
CA ALA A 1003 -8.52 18.02 -12.72
C ALA A 1003 -9.13 19.39 -13.07
N PRO A 1004 -8.51 20.53 -12.69
CA PRO A 1004 -8.94 21.84 -13.17
C PRO A 1004 -8.96 21.90 -14.70
N LEU A 1005 -9.93 22.63 -15.25
CA LEU A 1005 -10.19 22.69 -16.68
C LEU A 1005 -9.64 23.98 -17.30
N VAL A 1006 -8.90 23.83 -18.38
CA VAL A 1006 -8.62 24.90 -19.34
C VAL A 1006 -9.51 24.65 -20.55
N SER A 1007 -10.47 25.55 -20.78
CA SER A 1007 -11.39 25.45 -21.90
C SER A 1007 -10.64 25.56 -23.23
N ALA A 1008 -11.21 24.98 -24.31
CA ALA A 1008 -10.63 25.10 -25.64
C ALA A 1008 -10.47 26.58 -26.07
N ASP A 1009 -11.46 27.43 -25.75
CA ASP A 1009 -11.42 28.86 -26.06
C ASP A 1009 -10.28 29.58 -25.31
N ASP A 1010 -10.09 29.28 -24.01
CA ASP A 1010 -9.02 29.86 -23.20
C ASP A 1010 -7.64 29.37 -23.67
N ALA A 1011 -7.51 28.08 -23.99
CA ALA A 1011 -6.29 27.51 -24.55
C ALA A 1011 -5.93 28.17 -25.89
N VAL A 1012 -6.90 28.29 -26.80
CA VAL A 1012 -6.73 28.96 -28.09
C VAL A 1012 -6.35 30.42 -27.91
N ALA A 1013 -7.01 31.15 -27.02
CA ALA A 1013 -6.69 32.56 -26.74
C ALA A 1013 -5.25 32.72 -26.21
N ALA A 1014 -4.86 31.90 -25.23
CA ALA A 1014 -3.52 31.90 -24.66
C ALA A 1014 -2.45 31.56 -25.72
N MET A 1015 -2.69 30.52 -26.53
CA MET A 1015 -1.74 30.08 -27.55
C MET A 1015 -1.65 31.04 -28.74
N ARG A 1016 -2.75 31.71 -29.12
CA ARG A 1016 -2.70 32.80 -30.12
C ARG A 1016 -1.91 33.99 -29.62
N SER A 1017 -2.07 34.35 -28.35
CA SER A 1017 -1.24 35.39 -27.73
C SER A 1017 0.24 34.99 -27.78
N LEU A 1018 0.57 33.73 -27.48
CA LEU A 1018 1.93 33.21 -27.56
C LEU A 1018 2.46 33.21 -29.00
N ALA A 1019 1.66 32.80 -29.99
CA ALA A 1019 2.01 32.83 -31.39
C ALA A 1019 2.30 34.26 -31.89
N SER A 1020 1.51 35.24 -31.42
CA SER A 1020 1.75 36.66 -31.71
C SER A 1020 3.08 37.14 -31.11
N VAL A 1021 3.44 36.69 -29.91
CA VAL A 1021 4.76 36.99 -29.32
C VAL A 1021 5.88 36.36 -30.15
N ALA A 1022 5.74 35.10 -30.56
CA ALA A 1022 6.71 34.41 -31.41
C ALA A 1022 6.87 35.09 -32.79
N ALA A 1023 5.79 35.67 -33.31
CA ALA A 1023 5.76 36.42 -34.57
C ALA A 1023 6.25 37.88 -34.47
N GLY A 1024 6.62 38.38 -33.29
CA GLY A 1024 7.08 39.77 -33.12
C GLY A 1024 5.96 40.79 -32.88
N ASP A 1025 5.01 40.45 -32.02
CA ASP A 1025 3.92 41.27 -31.46
C ASP A 1025 2.70 41.52 -32.36
N ALA A 1026 2.72 41.10 -33.63
CA ALA A 1026 1.54 41.14 -34.50
C ALA A 1026 1.52 39.99 -35.50
N LEU A 1027 0.35 39.36 -35.66
CA LEU A 1027 0.08 38.40 -36.72
C LEU A 1027 -0.61 39.11 -37.90
N PRO A 1028 -0.16 38.92 -39.14
CA PRO A 1028 -0.87 39.41 -40.32
C PRO A 1028 -2.29 38.82 -40.44
N GLU A 1029 -3.20 39.56 -41.08
CA GLU A 1029 -4.56 39.08 -41.35
C GLU A 1029 -4.57 37.90 -42.34
N MET A 1030 -5.50 36.98 -42.11
CA MET A 1030 -5.76 35.84 -42.99
C MET A 1030 -6.80 36.19 -44.06
N ASP A 1031 -6.53 35.80 -45.30
CA ASP A 1031 -7.50 35.81 -46.42
C ASP A 1031 -7.70 34.36 -46.89
N GLY A 1032 -8.74 33.70 -46.37
CA GLY A 1032 -8.90 32.25 -46.47
C GLY A 1032 -7.77 31.52 -45.73
N ASP A 1033 -7.08 30.60 -46.41
CA ASP A 1033 -5.96 29.82 -45.87
C ASP A 1033 -4.58 30.47 -46.14
N VAL A 1034 -4.57 31.77 -46.48
CA VAL A 1034 -3.37 32.51 -46.87
C VAL A 1034 -3.11 33.68 -45.93
N ALA A 1035 -1.93 33.72 -45.33
CA ALA A 1035 -1.44 34.90 -44.62
C ALA A 1035 -0.57 35.75 -45.55
N ARG A 1036 -0.87 37.05 -45.65
CA ARG A 1036 -0.06 38.00 -46.43
C ARG A 1036 0.64 38.99 -45.52
N ALA A 1037 1.95 39.09 -45.66
CA ALA A 1037 2.77 40.06 -44.94
C ALA A 1037 3.66 40.85 -45.90
N THR A 1038 4.04 42.05 -45.49
CA THR A 1038 5.09 42.83 -46.16
C THR A 1038 6.30 42.89 -45.24
N ALA A 1039 7.45 42.47 -45.76
CA ALA A 1039 8.73 42.57 -45.07
C ALA A 1039 9.70 43.44 -45.89
N THR A 1040 10.81 43.87 -45.29
CA THR A 1040 11.87 44.56 -46.02
C THR A 1040 13.16 43.80 -45.86
N TRP A 1041 13.73 43.35 -46.98
CA TRP A 1041 15.11 42.89 -47.01
C TRP A 1041 16.01 44.11 -46.88
N SER A 1042 16.76 44.28 -45.78
CA SER A 1042 17.78 45.33 -45.70
C SER A 1042 19.07 44.87 -46.40
N GLY A 1043 19.85 45.82 -46.95
CA GLY A 1043 21.13 45.48 -47.59
C GLY A 1043 22.11 44.77 -46.65
N ASP A 1044 21.98 45.01 -45.35
CA ASP A 1044 22.85 44.46 -44.30
C ASP A 1044 22.31 43.16 -43.68
N LEU A 1045 21.05 42.76 -43.94
CA LEU A 1045 20.41 41.59 -43.31
C LEU A 1045 21.19 40.30 -43.54
N GLY A 1046 21.72 40.13 -44.76
CA GLY A 1046 22.53 38.97 -45.10
C GLY A 1046 23.85 38.90 -44.32
N SER A 1047 24.49 40.05 -44.08
CA SER A 1047 25.71 40.14 -43.27
C SER A 1047 25.41 40.01 -41.78
N ASP A 1048 24.31 40.57 -41.29
CA ASP A 1048 23.90 40.48 -39.88
C ASP A 1048 23.53 39.03 -39.53
N HIS A 1049 22.76 38.36 -40.38
CA HIS A 1049 22.47 36.94 -40.25
C HIS A 1049 23.76 36.11 -40.22
N ALA A 1050 24.65 36.33 -41.19
CA ALA A 1050 25.92 35.60 -41.26
C ALA A 1050 26.83 35.87 -40.06
N ALA A 1051 26.81 37.07 -39.47
CA ALA A 1051 27.59 37.39 -38.27
C ALA A 1051 27.10 36.61 -37.03
N VAL A 1052 25.83 36.21 -37.00
CA VAL A 1052 25.24 35.38 -35.94
C VAL A 1052 25.40 33.89 -36.24
N SER A 1053 25.20 33.47 -37.49
CA SER A 1053 25.12 32.06 -37.89
C SER A 1053 26.45 31.46 -38.35
N SER A 1054 27.46 32.28 -38.64
CA SER A 1054 28.76 31.83 -39.17
C SER A 1054 29.93 32.69 -38.65
N GLY A 1055 31.16 32.14 -38.69
CA GLY A 1055 32.38 32.88 -38.38
C GLY A 1055 32.68 34.01 -39.38
N PRO A 1056 33.86 34.67 -39.32
CA PRO A 1056 34.13 35.91 -40.06
C PRO A 1056 33.83 35.81 -41.57
N LEU A 1057 33.00 36.75 -42.03
CA LEU A 1057 32.53 36.87 -43.41
C LEU A 1057 33.69 36.97 -44.41
N VAL A 1058 33.66 36.13 -45.45
CA VAL A 1058 34.53 36.28 -46.62
C VAL A 1058 33.99 37.45 -47.47
N PRO A 1059 34.80 38.48 -47.78
CA PRO A 1059 34.37 39.60 -48.61
C PRO A 1059 33.83 39.10 -49.97
N GLY A 1060 32.58 39.45 -50.29
CA GLY A 1060 31.91 39.04 -51.53
C GLY A 1060 31.12 37.73 -51.47
N ALA A 1061 30.99 37.10 -50.30
CA ALA A 1061 30.10 35.96 -50.10
C ALA A 1061 28.64 36.35 -50.38
N ARG A 1062 27.88 35.44 -51.01
CA ARG A 1062 26.43 35.62 -51.23
C ARG A 1062 25.70 35.45 -49.89
N PRO A 1063 24.62 36.22 -49.63
CA PRO A 1063 23.78 36.00 -48.45
C PRO A 1063 23.25 34.57 -48.41
N ALA A 1064 23.17 33.99 -47.22
CA ALA A 1064 22.52 32.70 -47.03
C ALA A 1064 21.00 32.82 -47.33
N PRO A 1065 20.39 31.86 -48.04
CA PRO A 1065 18.95 31.84 -48.27
C PRO A 1065 18.11 31.85 -46.98
N ASP A 1066 18.65 31.29 -45.90
CA ASP A 1066 18.00 31.20 -44.59
C ASP A 1066 17.64 32.56 -44.00
N ALA A 1067 18.33 33.64 -44.41
CA ALA A 1067 18.01 35.00 -43.99
C ALA A 1067 16.59 35.45 -44.42
N LEU A 1068 15.97 34.79 -45.41
CA LEU A 1068 14.58 35.02 -45.79
C LEU A 1068 13.57 34.48 -44.76
N VAL A 1069 13.92 33.42 -44.03
CA VAL A 1069 13.00 32.71 -43.13
C VAL A 1069 12.52 33.62 -42.00
N GLY A 1070 13.43 34.39 -41.41
CA GLY A 1070 13.08 35.35 -40.36
C GLY A 1070 12.05 36.40 -40.79
N LEU A 1071 12.08 36.80 -42.07
CA LEU A 1071 11.11 37.74 -42.64
C LEU A 1071 9.74 37.09 -42.92
N ALA A 1072 9.71 35.77 -43.08
CA ALA A 1072 8.49 35.02 -43.36
C ALA A 1072 7.76 34.53 -42.10
N TRP A 1073 8.44 34.48 -40.95
CA TRP A 1073 7.86 33.95 -39.71
C TRP A 1073 6.50 34.51 -39.31
N PRO A 1074 6.24 35.83 -39.36
CA PRO A 1074 4.94 36.36 -38.98
C PRO A 1074 3.79 35.78 -39.83
N ALA A 1075 4.00 35.60 -41.13
CA ALA A 1075 3.01 35.00 -42.01
C ALA A 1075 2.81 33.51 -41.72
N VAL A 1076 3.89 32.75 -41.45
CA VAL A 1076 3.79 31.32 -41.11
C VAL A 1076 3.06 31.11 -39.78
N PHE A 1077 3.40 31.87 -38.73
CA PHE A 1077 2.69 31.78 -37.44
C PHE A 1077 1.24 32.23 -37.54
N ALA A 1078 0.90 33.17 -38.43
CA ALA A 1078 -0.49 33.54 -38.67
C ALA A 1078 -1.30 32.36 -39.23
N VAL A 1079 -0.75 31.65 -40.22
CA VAL A 1079 -1.35 30.42 -40.75
C VAL A 1079 -1.50 29.37 -39.64
N LEU A 1080 -0.44 29.08 -38.87
CA LEU A 1080 -0.49 28.09 -37.78
C LEU A 1080 -1.54 28.44 -36.71
N SER A 1081 -1.68 29.73 -36.38
CA SER A 1081 -2.63 30.20 -35.37
C SER A 1081 -4.12 30.11 -35.78
N HIS A 1082 -4.38 29.95 -37.08
CA HIS A 1082 -5.70 29.81 -37.68
C HIS A 1082 -5.96 28.43 -38.29
N ALA A 1083 -4.93 27.57 -38.35
CA ALA A 1083 -5.05 26.22 -38.87
C ALA A 1083 -6.08 25.41 -38.07
N GLN A 1084 -6.89 24.65 -38.79
CA GLN A 1084 -7.92 23.77 -38.25
C GLN A 1084 -7.68 22.35 -38.74
N GLY A 1085 -7.87 21.38 -37.87
CA GLY A 1085 -7.90 19.96 -38.27
C GLY A 1085 -9.31 19.50 -38.64
N ASP A 1086 -9.45 18.19 -38.83
CA ASP A 1086 -10.73 17.55 -39.05
C ASP A 1086 -11.75 17.93 -37.96
N GLY A 1087 -12.98 18.25 -38.39
CA GLY A 1087 -14.05 18.71 -37.49
C GLY A 1087 -13.94 20.18 -37.03
N ALA A 1088 -13.08 20.99 -37.68
CA ALA A 1088 -12.86 22.40 -37.36
C ALA A 1088 -12.23 22.67 -35.98
N VAL A 1089 -11.49 21.69 -35.44
CA VAL A 1089 -10.76 21.83 -34.17
C VAL A 1089 -9.54 22.75 -34.37
N PRO A 1090 -9.41 23.87 -33.62
CA PRO A 1090 -8.27 24.78 -33.74
C PRO A 1090 -6.96 24.10 -33.33
N LEU A 1091 -5.95 24.09 -34.20
CA LEU A 1091 -4.66 23.43 -33.92
C LEU A 1091 -3.75 24.23 -32.98
N VAL A 1092 -4.01 25.53 -32.88
CA VAL A 1092 -3.21 26.45 -32.09
C VAL A 1092 -3.19 26.08 -30.60
N GLU A 1093 -4.15 25.31 -30.09
CA GLU A 1093 -4.18 24.84 -28.69
C GLU A 1093 -2.91 24.08 -28.26
N GLY A 1094 -2.20 23.46 -29.21
CA GLY A 1094 -0.96 22.70 -29.00
C GLY A 1094 0.32 23.47 -29.33
N MET A 1095 0.28 24.80 -29.46
CA MET A 1095 1.42 25.63 -29.88
C MET A 1095 2.68 25.45 -29.00
N LEU A 1096 2.52 25.12 -27.72
CA LEU A 1096 3.65 24.84 -26.82
C LEU A 1096 4.38 23.53 -27.14
N ASP A 1097 3.70 22.59 -27.78
CA ASP A 1097 4.25 21.30 -28.21
C ASP A 1097 4.63 21.31 -29.71
N LEU A 1098 4.68 22.49 -30.34
CA LEU A 1098 5.04 22.66 -31.74
C LEU A 1098 6.50 22.25 -31.98
N VAL A 1099 6.71 21.31 -32.90
CA VAL A 1099 8.03 20.89 -33.36
C VAL A 1099 8.19 21.20 -34.84
N HIS A 1100 9.24 21.92 -35.20
CA HIS A 1100 9.61 22.15 -36.60
C HIS A 1100 10.34 20.91 -37.14
N LEU A 1101 9.65 20.08 -37.92
CA LEU A 1101 10.15 18.79 -38.38
C LEU A 1101 11.20 18.92 -39.50
N ASP A 1102 10.87 19.67 -40.56
CA ASP A 1102 11.73 19.86 -41.71
C ASP A 1102 11.59 21.26 -42.32
N HIS A 1103 12.63 21.68 -43.04
CA HIS A 1103 12.67 22.97 -43.71
C HIS A 1103 13.36 22.86 -45.06
N ALA A 1104 12.76 23.43 -46.10
CA ALA A 1104 13.32 23.45 -47.45
C ALA A 1104 13.17 24.82 -48.10
N ILE A 1105 14.25 25.32 -48.70
CA ILE A 1105 14.26 26.58 -49.44
C ILE A 1105 14.58 26.29 -50.91
N THR A 1106 13.68 26.69 -51.80
CA THR A 1106 13.92 26.68 -53.24
C THR A 1106 13.97 28.11 -53.76
N LEU A 1107 15.11 28.52 -54.31
CA LEU A 1107 15.28 29.86 -54.86
C LEU A 1107 14.95 29.89 -56.36
N ALA A 1108 14.07 30.82 -56.74
CA ALA A 1108 13.79 31.11 -58.15
C ALA A 1108 14.86 32.01 -58.81
N GLY A 1109 15.75 32.63 -58.03
CA GLY A 1109 16.78 33.56 -58.50
C GLY A 1109 17.76 33.98 -57.39
N ASP A 1110 18.60 34.96 -57.67
CA ASP A 1110 19.54 35.53 -56.69
C ASP A 1110 18.82 36.40 -55.63
N LEU A 1111 19.34 36.41 -54.40
CA LEU A 1111 18.82 37.25 -53.30
C LEU A 1111 19.12 38.74 -53.54
N PRO A 1112 18.28 39.67 -53.03
CA PRO A 1112 18.52 41.10 -53.16
C PRO A 1112 19.82 41.54 -52.48
N ARG A 1113 20.51 42.55 -53.05
CA ARG A 1113 21.72 43.15 -52.47
C ARG A 1113 21.48 44.53 -51.85
N GLU A 1114 20.35 45.14 -52.18
CA GLU A 1114 19.94 46.45 -51.72
C GLU A 1114 18.64 46.34 -50.93
N SER A 1115 18.27 47.40 -50.21
CA SER A 1115 17.03 47.44 -49.47
C SER A 1115 15.83 47.22 -50.40
N THR A 1116 15.09 46.12 -50.19
CA THR A 1116 14.04 45.66 -51.12
C THR A 1116 12.78 45.29 -50.36
N PRO A 1117 11.62 45.89 -50.66
CA PRO A 1117 10.36 45.44 -50.08
C PRO A 1117 10.01 44.05 -50.63
N LEU A 1118 9.65 43.14 -49.74
CA LEU A 1118 9.23 41.78 -50.06
C LEU A 1118 7.74 41.62 -49.71
N ALA A 1119 6.99 41.04 -50.63
CA ALA A 1119 5.68 40.47 -50.32
C ALA A 1119 5.88 39.01 -49.93
N VAL A 1120 5.36 38.62 -48.77
CA VAL A 1120 5.39 37.25 -48.26
C VAL A 1120 3.98 36.71 -48.25
N GLU A 1121 3.79 35.53 -48.85
CA GLU A 1121 2.55 34.78 -48.79
C GLU A 1121 2.85 33.40 -48.18
N ALA A 1122 2.16 33.07 -47.09
CA ALA A 1122 2.23 31.75 -46.48
C ALA A 1122 0.90 31.04 -46.69
N HIS A 1123 0.95 29.78 -47.11
CA HIS A 1123 -0.21 28.95 -47.43
C HIS A 1123 -0.18 27.69 -46.57
N LEU A 1124 -1.32 27.32 -45.98
CA LEU A 1124 -1.49 25.97 -45.46
C LEU A 1124 -1.71 25.01 -46.64
N VAL A 1125 -0.92 23.95 -46.71
CA VAL A 1125 -1.02 22.96 -47.81
C VAL A 1125 -1.92 21.80 -47.41
N ASP A 1126 -1.66 21.21 -46.25
CA ASP A 1126 -2.40 20.07 -45.70
C ASP A 1126 -2.21 20.02 -44.18
N VAL A 1127 -3.08 19.27 -43.49
CA VAL A 1127 -2.98 18.93 -42.07
C VAL A 1127 -3.19 17.43 -41.94
N THR A 1128 -2.22 16.72 -41.38
CA THR A 1128 -2.26 15.25 -41.29
C THR A 1128 -2.02 14.77 -39.87
N ASP A 1129 -2.86 13.83 -39.41
CA ASP A 1129 -2.63 13.12 -38.15
C ASP A 1129 -1.72 11.91 -38.38
N ALA A 1130 -0.55 11.92 -37.74
CA ALA A 1130 0.38 10.79 -37.71
C ALA A 1130 0.45 10.17 -36.30
N GLY A 1131 0.95 8.94 -36.20
CA GLY A 1131 1.05 8.24 -34.91
C GLY A 1131 1.97 8.87 -33.86
N VAL A 1132 2.71 9.93 -34.22
CA VAL A 1132 3.60 10.70 -33.33
C VAL A 1132 3.10 12.13 -33.06
N GLY A 1133 1.98 12.54 -33.66
CA GLY A 1133 1.43 13.89 -33.56
C GLY A 1133 0.79 14.36 -34.87
N ARG A 1134 0.15 15.54 -34.81
CA ARG A 1134 -0.44 16.21 -35.97
C ARG A 1134 0.60 17.09 -36.66
N GLY A 1135 0.73 16.99 -37.98
CA GLY A 1135 1.74 17.65 -38.81
C GLY A 1135 1.16 18.44 -39.97
#